data_AF-A0A3G3GL71-F1
#
_entry.id   AF-A0A3G3GL71-F1
#
_cell.length_a   1.000
_cell.length_b   1.000
_cell.length_c   1.000
_cell.angle_alpha   90.00
_cell.angle_beta   90.00
_cell.angle_gamma   90.00
#
_symmetry.space_group_name_H-M   'P 1'
#
loop_
_entity.id
_entity.type
_entity.pdbx_description
1 polymer ?
#
loop_
_entity_poly.entity_id
_entity_poly.type
_entity_poly.pdbx_seq_one_letter_code
_entity_poly.pdbx_strand_id
1 'polypeptide(L)'
;MNKKINSLNRAVGLFLVILLTVVGQVFSQTPSVNITTYQPTIVPQGATFEWHSDLPVSAANLMTPAQAQSAAPGVYYAVYNLGGNPVCYSQPTALKVATNVCPATTVELKASVDSTGKPSGSVVTFHTDPVVTDANRITNTLITTTSTAVVYFVAYRDTAGCYTTSNSAIVVIATSCSVPCLAGTASPVLSSSTKSNVCPAPLADLSAILASNLPASTTLTWHSSKVATTANKLSSVSGVGAGKYYAAFFDATNNCYSPTDSVTVTINACSCPAGTTAPIITATSLQNSCPAVTVSLASLTNTGTKPSGTTLVWSTNKVPTSSADTLTSLTVSTSSKFYAMYYHKVANCFSPADSVAVQINDCESPIPPLPPVPTACDYNTAPANVTLTVSNEPVGYLKTYLLVDMANGQIVKINPAAPSFTGVNAGNYYVVGAYYADTLRDASVGKRITEVYSTSGCLKYSTPLAFRVCGACDYTTAPVTITFNATPSSTAGVTTSYVLIDEKTNKIKAISPTASFAAVDTGYYAVVAVYRTKPINFVVGDVLYEKVTVLDSCYEVSNSVHYRVCSNTNLPPIAVNDIFNTVQDKPVSGSVLTNDRDPEGGPLTVTTTPVTPPSKGTVVLNANGTFVYTPNPGVTGQDVFCYEISDNAGLKSTACVTINILPAPTVENNKPIAADDATETYLNTVVVIKVKANDVDPDPTGTPNGTLGNPTKLTNPTNGTVVLNPDGTFAYTPSTGFIGKDTFTYSICDNGTPSLCDTATVTITVLPTPLAGNKPPVAVDDANVTLLNTPVNGTVATNDFDPDNNTPLTFTRVNAPTNGTVVFNTDGSYTYTPTTGFVGSDVFTYKICDSGVPVKCDTATVTLTVLPLPVAKLVLRVLLQGALYGTSDGLMRDDLRRLNLLPLKEPYTALNDSLGALSTRFKHSKGGGELTTAAVFNANVGTGNAIVDWVFVELRSKSDSTVVLQTASGLVQRDGDVVSPTDGLSALMFTGLTSTSYFVSVKHRNHLGVMTSKAIPMTTVGTLVDFTVMDSSNVWNRPNILTLNYDGVEMNTTVLPGKKALWAGNAVSDFRLKYDGANTDLTKPLNEILVEFSAASYNFNNGIGYKQGDINMDGKVKYAGANNDIIYIQNNLLLYRLNSGLLYNFNNMFEQIP
;
A
#
# COMPACT_ATOMS: atom_id res chain seq x y z
N MET A 1 6.12 -51.18 2.62
CA MET A 1 7.22 -51.99 2.03
C MET A 1 8.33 -51.05 1.53
N ASN A 2 9.59 -51.49 1.49
CA ASN A 2 10.78 -50.95 0.76
C ASN A 2 10.84 -49.44 0.36
N LYS A 3 11.78 -48.64 0.93
CA LYS A 3 13.14 -48.26 0.39
C LYS A 3 13.10 -47.20 -0.75
N LYS A 4 13.93 -46.14 -0.86
CA LYS A 4 15.28 -45.71 -0.36
C LYS A 4 15.22 -44.20 0.06
N ILE A 5 15.94 -43.62 1.04
CA ILE A 5 17.38 -43.51 1.43
C ILE A 5 18.12 -42.27 0.84
N ASN A 6 18.58 -41.38 1.76
CA ASN A 6 19.66 -40.34 1.68
C ASN A 6 19.54 -39.08 0.78
N SER A 7 20.30 -37.97 0.95
CA SER A 7 20.77 -37.19 2.15
C SER A 7 21.70 -35.99 1.78
N LEU A 8 21.76 -34.96 2.63
CA LEU A 8 22.89 -33.98 2.83
C LEU A 8 23.02 -32.71 1.94
N ASN A 9 23.99 -31.83 2.29
CA ASN A 9 24.02 -30.36 2.10
C ASN A 9 25.35 -29.80 1.48
N ARG A 10 25.32 -28.50 1.07
CA ARG A 10 26.40 -27.45 1.06
C ARG A 10 27.39 -27.24 -0.14
N ALA A 11 27.27 -26.04 -0.76
CA ALA A 11 28.25 -24.92 -0.84
C ALA A 11 29.22 -24.66 -2.05
N VAL A 12 29.54 -23.35 -2.24
CA VAL A 12 30.63 -22.68 -3.05
C VAL A 12 30.46 -22.63 -4.60
N GLY A 13 30.79 -21.56 -5.38
CA GLY A 13 31.15 -20.15 -5.07
C GLY A 13 31.80 -19.29 -6.22
N LEU A 14 31.70 -17.95 -6.12
CA LEU A 14 32.64 -16.82 -6.42
C LEU A 14 33.32 -16.50 -7.80
N PHE A 15 33.27 -15.20 -8.21
CA PHE A 15 34.11 -14.38 -9.13
C PHE A 15 33.92 -12.85 -8.75
N LEU A 16 34.64 -11.77 -9.13
CA LEU A 16 36.06 -11.41 -9.48
C LEU A 16 36.22 -9.83 -9.45
N VAL A 17 37.40 -9.20 -9.67
CA VAL A 17 37.76 -7.81 -9.22
C VAL A 17 38.74 -7.00 -10.14
N ILE A 18 38.71 -5.64 -10.10
CA ILE A 18 39.80 -4.62 -10.38
C ILE A 18 39.27 -3.15 -10.12
N LEU A 19 40.00 -2.03 -9.92
CA LEU A 19 41.27 -1.63 -9.20
C LEU A 19 41.50 -0.06 -9.24
N LEU A 20 42.54 0.49 -8.59
CA LEU A 20 43.23 1.82 -8.78
C LEU A 20 42.82 3.10 -7.95
N THR A 21 43.60 4.21 -8.09
CA THR A 21 43.89 5.31 -7.10
C THR A 21 44.33 6.66 -7.79
N VAL A 22 44.82 7.82 -7.24
CA VAL A 22 45.42 8.28 -5.93
C VAL A 22 45.55 9.85 -5.77
N VAL A 23 45.70 10.38 -4.52
CA VAL A 23 46.26 11.70 -3.98
C VAL A 23 45.73 13.13 -4.36
N GLY A 24 45.48 13.94 -3.31
CA GLY A 24 45.33 15.42 -3.27
C GLY A 24 45.22 15.95 -1.81
N GLN A 25 45.43 17.26 -1.52
CA GLN A 25 45.68 17.81 -0.16
C GLN A 25 45.22 19.30 -0.03
N VAL A 26 45.00 19.97 1.14
CA VAL A 26 44.95 19.66 2.60
C VAL A 26 44.28 20.84 3.37
N PHE A 27 43.63 20.63 4.52
CA PHE A 27 43.58 21.57 5.69
C PHE A 27 42.98 20.90 6.96
N SER A 28 42.96 21.61 8.10
CA SER A 28 42.87 21.09 9.48
C SER A 28 41.49 20.60 9.96
N GLN A 29 41.46 19.51 10.76
CA GLN A 29 40.34 19.13 11.63
C GLN A 29 40.80 18.56 12.98
N THR A 30 40.05 18.83 14.05
CA THR A 30 40.01 17.99 15.26
C THR A 30 39.30 16.66 14.95
N PRO A 31 39.71 15.51 15.51
CA PRO A 31 39.11 14.21 15.18
C PRO A 31 37.75 14.02 15.87
N SER A 32 36.70 14.58 15.26
CA SER A 32 35.30 14.26 15.55
C SER A 32 34.94 12.85 15.08
N VAL A 33 34.17 12.11 15.88
CA VAL A 33 33.69 10.78 15.51
C VAL A 33 32.24 10.85 15.03
N ASN A 34 32.00 10.49 13.77
CA ASN A 34 30.66 10.46 13.20
C ASN A 34 29.95 9.14 13.53
N ILE A 35 29.11 9.14 14.56
CA ILE A 35 28.36 7.94 14.98
C ILE A 35 27.06 7.70 14.17
N THR A 36 26.63 8.64 13.31
CA THR A 36 25.36 8.50 12.56
C THR A 36 25.43 7.50 11.40
N THR A 37 26.58 6.86 11.17
CA THR A 37 26.73 5.71 10.27
C THR A 37 26.15 4.43 10.87
N TYR A 38 25.90 4.38 12.19
CA TYR A 38 25.18 3.30 12.84
C TYR A 38 23.67 3.52 12.75
N GLN A 39 23.06 2.96 11.71
CA GLN A 39 21.61 2.88 11.48
C GLN A 39 21.24 1.41 11.24
N PRO A 40 20.50 0.74 12.14
CA PRO A 40 20.09 -0.65 11.94
C PRO A 40 19.16 -0.81 10.72
N THR A 41 19.35 -1.89 9.95
CA THR A 41 18.66 -2.11 8.66
C THR A 41 17.16 -2.42 8.78
N ILE A 42 16.63 -2.50 9.99
CA ILE A 42 15.20 -2.66 10.30
C ILE A 42 14.87 -1.70 11.44
N VAL A 43 13.87 -0.85 11.24
CA VAL A 43 13.37 0.13 12.23
C VAL A 43 11.89 -0.18 12.51
N PRO A 44 11.45 -0.23 13.79
CA PRO A 44 10.04 -0.41 14.11
C PRO A 44 9.18 0.73 13.54
N GLN A 45 8.08 0.38 12.85
CA GLN A 45 7.23 1.36 12.18
C GLN A 45 6.61 2.34 13.19
N GLY A 46 6.82 3.65 12.96
CA GLY A 46 6.37 4.73 13.85
C GLY A 46 7.40 5.18 14.90
N ALA A 47 8.53 4.49 15.06
CA ALA A 47 9.55 4.85 16.05
C ALA A 47 10.66 5.75 15.47
N THR A 48 11.04 6.82 16.19
CA THR A 48 12.19 7.66 15.85
C THR A 48 13.47 7.13 16.51
N PHE A 49 14.55 6.99 15.74
CA PHE A 49 15.85 6.59 16.26
C PHE A 49 16.62 7.81 16.77
N GLU A 50 16.87 7.86 18.06
CA GLU A 50 17.37 9.02 18.80
C GLU A 50 18.68 8.68 19.53
N TRP A 51 19.63 9.62 19.49
CA TRP A 51 20.91 9.54 20.20
C TRP A 51 20.88 10.45 21.42
N HIS A 52 21.23 9.93 22.59
CA HIS A 52 21.30 10.69 23.84
C HIS A 52 22.70 10.66 24.45
N SER A 53 23.07 11.74 25.14
CA SER A 53 24.39 11.93 25.76
C SER A 53 24.50 11.45 27.20
N ASP A 54 23.40 11.08 27.86
CA ASP A 54 23.39 10.54 29.23
C ASP A 54 22.13 9.70 29.52
N LEU A 55 22.04 9.11 30.71
CA LEU A 55 20.85 8.44 31.25
C LEU A 55 20.28 9.12 32.51
N PRO A 56 18.95 9.10 32.74
CA PRO A 56 17.92 8.54 31.87
C PRO A 56 17.76 9.33 30.57
N VAL A 57 17.38 8.65 29.48
CA VAL A 57 17.10 9.31 28.19
C VAL A 57 15.96 10.30 28.35
N SER A 58 16.16 11.52 27.84
CA SER A 58 15.18 12.60 27.92
C SER A 58 15.45 13.67 26.87
N ALA A 59 14.48 14.55 26.61
CA ALA A 59 14.68 15.69 25.71
C ALA A 59 15.83 16.63 26.15
N ALA A 60 16.25 16.60 27.41
CA ALA A 60 17.34 17.43 27.94
C ALA A 60 18.76 16.91 27.59
N ASN A 61 18.89 15.64 27.19
CA ASN A 61 20.17 15.03 26.78
C ASN A 61 20.13 14.44 25.35
N LEU A 62 19.05 14.70 24.59
CA LEU A 62 18.94 14.37 23.17
C LEU A 62 19.99 15.13 22.33
N MET A 63 20.66 14.42 21.43
CA MET A 63 21.69 14.95 20.54
C MET A 63 21.13 15.18 19.13
N THR A 64 21.37 16.37 18.57
CA THR A 64 21.08 16.62 17.14
C THR A 64 22.00 15.78 16.23
N PRO A 65 21.61 15.51 14.97
CA PRO A 65 22.46 14.82 14.01
C PRO A 65 23.84 15.46 13.84
N ALA A 66 23.95 16.79 13.92
CA ALA A 66 25.22 17.50 13.86
C ALA A 66 26.10 17.24 15.09
N GLN A 67 25.52 17.18 16.30
CA GLN A 67 26.24 16.83 17.54
C GLN A 67 26.66 15.35 17.56
N ALA A 68 25.87 14.45 16.95
CA ALA A 68 26.25 13.04 16.77
C ALA A 68 27.33 12.86 15.67
N GLN A 69 27.30 13.66 14.60
CA GLN A 69 28.35 13.69 13.58
C GLN A 69 29.66 14.28 14.07
N SER A 70 29.61 15.12 15.12
CA SER A 70 30.77 15.81 15.72
C SER A 70 31.08 15.37 17.16
N ALA A 71 30.64 14.17 17.56
CA ALA A 71 30.70 13.71 18.95
C ALA A 71 32.14 13.64 19.50
N ALA A 72 32.29 14.04 20.76
CA ALA A 72 33.53 13.91 21.54
C ALA A 72 33.69 12.47 22.08
N PRO A 73 34.84 12.09 22.66
CA PRO A 73 35.00 10.79 23.29
C PRO A 73 34.06 10.64 24.50
N GLY A 74 33.22 9.61 24.52
CA GLY A 74 32.17 9.44 25.53
C GLY A 74 31.39 8.13 25.40
N VAL A 75 30.39 7.98 26.26
CA VAL A 75 29.34 6.95 26.16
C VAL A 75 28.09 7.63 25.62
N TYR A 76 27.50 7.05 24.58
CA TYR A 76 26.29 7.58 23.94
C TYR A 76 25.24 6.48 23.84
N TYR A 77 23.98 6.85 23.99
CA TYR A 77 22.87 5.90 24.08
C TYR A 77 21.98 6.01 22.84
N ALA A 78 21.84 4.90 22.12
CA ALA A 78 20.87 4.77 21.05
C ALA A 78 19.55 4.21 21.60
N VAL A 79 18.44 4.87 21.27
CA VAL A 79 17.08 4.43 21.60
C VAL A 79 16.14 4.60 20.41
N TYR A 80 15.14 3.73 20.34
CA TYR A 80 13.92 4.00 19.59
C TYR A 80 12.93 4.67 20.54
N ASN A 81 12.57 5.92 20.24
CA ASN A 81 11.44 6.61 20.85
C ASN A 81 10.16 6.09 20.18
N LEU A 82 9.28 5.47 20.96
CA LEU A 82 8.09 4.78 20.47
C LEU A 82 6.83 5.67 20.46
N GLY A 83 6.96 6.93 20.90
CA GLY A 83 5.84 7.87 21.03
C GLY A 83 4.98 7.66 22.29
N GLY A 84 3.97 8.53 22.44
CA GLY A 84 3.06 8.56 23.60
C GLY A 84 3.48 9.53 24.71
N ASN A 85 2.64 9.66 25.75
CA ASN A 85 2.93 10.43 26.96
C ASN A 85 2.39 9.66 28.19
N PRO A 86 3.24 9.22 29.16
CA PRO A 86 4.69 9.40 29.21
C PRO A 86 5.41 8.74 28.02
N VAL A 87 6.49 9.38 27.56
CA VAL A 87 7.24 8.94 26.37
C VAL A 87 7.96 7.62 26.67
N CYS A 88 7.63 6.58 25.89
CA CYS A 88 8.23 5.26 26.03
C CYS A 88 9.43 5.11 25.09
N TYR A 89 10.62 4.97 25.67
CA TYR A 89 11.85 4.62 24.96
C TYR A 89 12.14 3.12 25.05
N SER A 90 12.72 2.54 24.01
CA SER A 90 13.33 1.20 24.08
C SER A 90 14.45 1.14 25.13
N GLN A 91 14.77 -0.05 25.64
CA GLN A 91 15.97 -0.27 26.46
C GLN A 91 17.23 0.34 25.78
N PRO A 92 17.96 1.26 26.43
CA PRO A 92 19.01 2.04 25.77
C PRO A 92 20.24 1.19 25.43
N THR A 93 20.63 1.18 24.15
CA THR A 93 21.84 0.48 23.71
C THR A 93 23.03 1.44 23.82
N ALA A 94 23.94 1.16 24.75
CA ALA A 94 25.14 1.96 24.94
C ALA A 94 26.21 1.69 23.86
N LEU A 95 26.57 2.74 23.11
CA LEU A 95 27.74 2.78 22.23
C LEU A 95 28.88 3.49 22.97
N LYS A 96 30.07 2.86 23.00
CA LYS A 96 31.25 3.40 23.69
C LYS A 96 32.35 3.76 22.69
N VAL A 97 32.56 5.06 22.50
CA VAL A 97 33.57 5.60 21.58
C VAL A 97 34.89 5.73 22.33
N ALA A 98 35.82 4.80 22.08
CA ALA A 98 37.09 4.72 22.80
C ALA A 98 38.24 5.33 21.98
N THR A 99 38.65 6.55 22.32
CA THR A 99 39.94 7.11 21.90
C THR A 99 41.06 6.62 22.82
N ASN A 100 41.95 5.78 22.29
CA ASN A 100 43.22 5.42 22.91
C ASN A 100 44.14 6.65 22.91
N VAL A 101 44.23 7.31 24.07
CA VAL A 101 45.33 8.24 24.39
C VAL A 101 46.56 7.38 24.68
N CYS A 102 47.49 7.37 23.72
CA CYS A 102 48.74 6.61 23.75
C CYS A 102 49.60 7.02 25.00
N PRO A 103 50.57 6.23 25.51
CA PRO A 103 51.51 5.38 24.79
C PRO A 103 51.22 3.88 24.92
N ALA A 104 50.36 3.34 24.06
CA ALA A 104 50.24 1.91 23.81
C ALA A 104 49.80 1.68 22.36
N THR A 105 50.63 1.00 21.57
CA THR A 105 50.30 0.56 20.19
C THR A 105 49.41 -0.69 20.17
N THR A 106 49.23 -1.34 21.31
CA THR A 106 48.31 -2.45 21.55
C THR A 106 47.18 -2.01 22.47
N VAL A 107 45.93 -2.12 22.00
CA VAL A 107 44.73 -1.96 22.82
C VAL A 107 44.34 -3.32 23.38
N GLU A 108 44.25 -3.43 24.70
CA GLU A 108 43.74 -4.63 25.37
C GLU A 108 42.21 -4.53 25.48
N LEU A 109 41.49 -5.46 24.84
CA LEU A 109 40.03 -5.66 25.00
C LEU A 109 39.73 -6.22 26.40
N LYS A 110 39.86 -5.36 27.41
CA LYS A 110 39.52 -5.68 28.80
C LYS A 110 38.00 -5.68 28.99
N ALA A 111 37.52 -6.60 29.84
CA ALA A 111 36.11 -6.80 30.14
C ALA A 111 35.53 -5.65 31.00
N SER A 112 35.30 -4.49 30.36
CA SER A 112 34.54 -3.35 30.89
C SER A 112 33.18 -3.21 30.19
N VAL A 113 32.51 -4.35 30.05
CA VAL A 113 31.08 -4.44 29.69
C VAL A 113 30.31 -4.46 31.01
N ASP A 114 29.21 -3.71 31.10
CA ASP A 114 28.41 -3.68 32.33
C ASP A 114 27.90 -5.09 32.68
N SER A 115 28.10 -5.51 33.93
CA SER A 115 27.76 -6.85 34.40
C SER A 115 26.29 -7.00 34.77
N THR A 116 25.51 -5.91 34.80
CA THR A 116 24.08 -5.91 35.07
C THR A 116 23.30 -6.59 33.92
N GLY A 117 22.90 -7.86 34.17
CA GLY A 117 22.18 -8.69 33.19
C GLY A 117 22.99 -9.86 32.61
N LYS A 118 24.28 -10.00 32.97
CA LYS A 118 25.10 -11.13 32.54
C LYS A 118 24.55 -12.48 33.06
N PRO A 119 24.27 -13.49 32.20
CA PRO A 119 23.85 -14.81 32.65
C PRO A 119 24.91 -15.50 33.53
N SER A 120 24.49 -16.10 34.64
CA SER A 120 25.40 -16.75 35.59
C SER A 120 26.20 -17.89 34.92
N GLY A 121 27.49 -18.00 35.25
CA GLY A 121 28.40 -18.98 34.66
C GLY A 121 28.97 -18.63 33.28
N SER A 122 28.46 -17.59 32.59
CA SER A 122 28.99 -17.20 31.27
C SER A 122 30.34 -16.47 31.32
N VAL A 123 31.04 -16.43 30.19
CA VAL A 123 32.27 -15.65 29.93
C VAL A 123 32.06 -14.67 28.77
N VAL A 124 32.71 -13.51 28.81
CA VAL A 124 32.60 -12.48 27.76
C VAL A 124 33.49 -12.86 26.58
N THR A 125 33.00 -12.69 25.36
CA THR A 125 33.74 -12.94 24.12
C THR A 125 33.61 -11.75 23.16
N PHE A 126 34.67 -11.51 22.37
CA PHE A 126 34.75 -10.42 21.39
C PHE A 126 34.82 -10.98 19.98
N HIS A 127 34.10 -10.36 19.04
CA HIS A 127 33.94 -10.85 17.68
C HIS A 127 34.13 -9.73 16.65
N THR A 128 34.63 -10.06 15.46
CA THR A 128 34.91 -9.10 14.38
C THR A 128 33.71 -8.78 13.48
N ASP A 129 32.56 -9.39 13.75
CA ASP A 129 31.37 -9.42 12.90
C ASP A 129 30.12 -9.50 13.80
N PRO A 130 29.00 -8.86 13.46
CA PRO A 130 27.78 -8.91 14.27
C PRO A 130 27.16 -10.32 14.39
N VAL A 131 27.43 -11.24 13.46
CA VAL A 131 26.94 -12.62 13.51
C VAL A 131 27.91 -13.48 14.33
N VAL A 132 27.69 -13.52 15.63
CA VAL A 132 28.58 -14.15 16.62
C VAL A 132 28.73 -15.66 16.42
N THR A 133 29.98 -16.12 16.21
CA THR A 133 30.33 -17.56 16.10
C THR A 133 31.69 -17.85 16.75
N ASP A 134 32.01 -19.12 17.00
CA ASP A 134 33.37 -19.51 17.43
C ASP A 134 34.46 -19.23 16.37
N ALA A 135 34.10 -19.07 15.09
CA ALA A 135 35.05 -18.87 13.99
C ALA A 135 35.52 -17.41 13.82
N ASN A 136 34.69 -16.43 14.20
CA ASN A 136 35.04 -15.00 14.22
C ASN A 136 35.37 -14.48 15.63
N ARG A 137 35.57 -15.39 16.59
CA ARG A 137 35.90 -15.08 17.98
C ARG A 137 37.37 -14.71 18.14
N ILE A 138 37.61 -13.52 18.68
CA ILE A 138 38.94 -13.04 19.01
C ILE A 138 39.42 -13.78 20.27
N THR A 139 40.49 -14.57 20.11
CA THR A 139 41.06 -15.41 21.17
C THR A 139 42.25 -14.79 21.90
N ASN A 140 42.77 -13.66 21.41
CA ASN A 140 43.86 -12.91 22.02
C ASN A 140 43.40 -11.47 22.27
N THR A 141 43.38 -11.01 23.53
CA THR A 141 42.75 -9.73 23.90
C THR A 141 43.60 -8.50 23.59
N LEU A 142 44.90 -8.63 23.28
CA LEU A 142 45.72 -7.50 22.82
C LEU A 142 45.65 -7.38 21.30
N ILE A 143 45.20 -6.23 20.81
CA ILE A 143 45.08 -5.90 19.39
C ILE A 143 46.00 -4.72 19.04
N THR A 144 46.92 -4.93 18.11
CA THR A 144 47.82 -3.87 17.59
C THR A 144 47.11 -3.07 16.49
N THR A 145 46.95 -1.76 16.65
CA THR A 145 46.12 -0.94 15.75
C THR A 145 46.93 -0.01 14.85
N THR A 146 46.68 -0.05 13.53
CA THR A 146 47.39 0.74 12.51
C THR A 146 46.52 1.86 11.92
N SER A 147 46.42 2.99 12.63
CA SER A 147 45.90 4.30 12.17
C SER A 147 44.45 4.43 11.67
N THR A 148 43.70 3.34 11.49
CA THR A 148 42.27 3.36 11.10
C THR A 148 41.37 2.89 12.24
N ALA A 149 40.12 3.39 12.25
CA ALA A 149 39.11 2.96 13.22
C ALA A 149 38.67 1.51 12.96
N VAL A 150 38.47 0.73 14.03
CA VAL A 150 37.98 -0.66 13.95
C VAL A 150 36.83 -0.86 14.93
N VAL A 151 35.85 -1.68 14.53
CA VAL A 151 34.62 -1.99 15.29
C VAL A 151 34.63 -3.45 15.73
N TYR A 152 34.25 -3.72 16.98
CA TYR A 152 34.15 -5.06 17.55
C TYR A 152 32.83 -5.26 18.29
N PHE A 153 32.32 -6.49 18.27
CA PHE A 153 31.03 -6.88 18.84
C PHE A 153 31.22 -7.78 20.07
N VAL A 154 30.25 -7.74 21.00
CA VAL A 154 30.33 -8.37 22.32
C VAL A 154 29.25 -9.43 22.49
N ALA A 155 29.61 -10.58 23.07
CA ALA A 155 28.67 -11.62 23.47
C ALA A 155 29.06 -12.27 24.80
N TYR A 156 28.10 -13.00 25.37
CA TYR A 156 28.32 -13.88 26.52
C TYR A 156 28.20 -15.33 26.07
N ARG A 157 29.26 -16.12 26.28
CA ARG A 157 29.29 -17.56 26.01
C ARG A 157 29.09 -18.33 27.31
N ASP A 158 28.13 -19.25 27.37
CA ASP A 158 27.92 -20.10 28.55
C ASP A 158 28.93 -21.27 28.63
N THR A 159 28.82 -22.08 29.69
CA THR A 159 29.67 -23.26 29.92
C THR A 159 29.34 -24.44 28.98
N ALA A 160 28.20 -24.44 28.29
CA ALA A 160 27.87 -25.40 27.25
C ALA A 160 28.43 -24.98 25.86
N GLY A 161 28.72 -23.69 25.69
CA GLY A 161 29.29 -23.08 24.49
C GLY A 161 28.33 -22.23 23.66
N CYS A 162 27.10 -22.03 24.12
CA CYS A 162 26.10 -21.22 23.45
C CYS A 162 26.35 -19.72 23.67
N TYR A 163 26.00 -18.89 22.68
CA TYR A 163 26.19 -17.44 22.70
C TYR A 163 24.88 -16.69 22.92
N THR A 164 24.89 -15.72 23.83
CA THR A 164 23.87 -14.67 23.93
C THR A 164 24.51 -13.33 23.53
N THR A 165 23.95 -12.68 22.52
CA THR A 165 24.48 -11.45 21.93
C THR A 165 24.07 -10.23 22.75
N SER A 166 25.01 -9.33 23.05
CA SER A 166 24.66 -7.95 23.40
C SER A 166 24.82 -7.07 22.16
N ASN A 167 23.89 -6.12 21.94
CA ASN A 167 23.97 -5.19 20.82
C ASN A 167 25.04 -4.08 21.02
N SER A 168 26.02 -4.33 21.90
CA SER A 168 27.07 -3.38 22.25
C SER A 168 28.26 -3.52 21.30
N ALA A 169 28.47 -2.49 20.48
CA ALA A 169 29.66 -2.34 19.66
C ALA A 169 30.70 -1.45 20.36
N ILE A 170 31.98 -1.81 20.23
CA ILE A 170 33.12 -1.01 20.70
C ILE A 170 33.87 -0.47 19.48
N VAL A 171 34.07 0.84 19.42
CA VAL A 171 34.83 1.51 18.35
C VAL A 171 36.15 2.03 18.92
N VAL A 172 37.26 1.64 18.31
CA VAL A 172 38.62 1.95 18.78
C VAL A 172 39.33 2.87 17.79
N ILE A 173 39.85 4.01 18.28
CA ILE A 173 40.60 5.03 17.52
C ILE A 173 41.84 5.42 18.33
N ALA A 174 43.00 5.67 17.71
CA ALA A 174 44.26 5.93 18.43
C ALA A 174 44.88 7.32 18.13
N THR A 175 45.28 8.04 19.18
CA THR A 175 45.91 9.38 19.13
C THR A 175 47.02 9.54 20.19
N SER A 176 47.97 10.45 19.98
CA SER A 176 49.26 10.51 20.69
C SER A 176 49.24 11.07 22.13
N CYS A 177 50.38 10.93 22.84
CA CYS A 177 50.48 10.67 24.29
C CYS A 177 50.67 11.88 25.25
N SER A 178 50.39 11.66 26.55
CA SER A 178 51.35 11.90 27.67
C SER A 178 50.81 11.48 29.06
N VAL A 179 51.67 11.04 29.98
CA VAL A 179 51.33 10.42 31.29
C VAL A 179 52.42 10.77 32.35
N PRO A 180 52.11 10.89 33.67
CA PRO A 180 53.11 11.22 34.70
C PRO A 180 54.22 10.16 34.93
N CYS A 181 55.33 10.57 35.56
CA CYS A 181 56.55 9.76 35.70
C CYS A 181 56.56 8.74 36.83
N LEU A 182 57.51 7.81 36.68
CA LEU A 182 58.00 6.86 37.67
C LEU A 182 58.23 7.46 39.07
N ALA A 183 57.96 6.65 40.10
CA ALA A 183 58.16 7.00 41.50
C ALA A 183 59.65 7.25 41.83
N GLY A 184 59.95 8.43 42.37
CA GLY A 184 61.30 8.77 42.85
C GLY A 184 61.57 10.27 43.02
N THR A 185 60.83 11.14 42.33
CA THR A 185 61.04 12.61 42.40
C THR A 185 60.38 13.23 43.63
N ALA A 186 61.20 13.74 44.55
CA ALA A 186 60.74 14.64 45.62
C ALA A 186 60.42 16.05 45.07
N SER A 187 59.70 16.87 45.85
CA SER A 187 59.47 18.28 45.51
C SER A 187 60.79 19.07 45.36
N PRO A 188 60.80 20.16 44.57
CA PRO A 188 61.95 21.05 44.48
C PRO A 188 62.26 21.75 45.81
N VAL A 189 63.52 21.72 46.24
CA VAL A 189 64.05 22.47 47.39
C VAL A 189 64.57 23.81 46.88
N LEU A 190 63.75 24.85 47.03
CA LEU A 190 63.94 26.15 46.38
C LEU A 190 64.92 27.06 47.13
N SER A 191 65.68 27.86 46.38
CA SER A 191 66.68 28.80 46.93
C SER A 191 66.09 30.02 47.65
N SER A 192 64.77 30.24 47.55
CA SER A 192 64.00 31.20 48.34
C SER A 192 62.52 30.80 48.34
N SER A 193 61.83 31.03 49.46
CA SER A 193 60.37 30.92 49.58
C SER A 193 59.63 32.25 49.32
N THR A 194 60.35 33.34 49.06
CA THR A 194 59.78 34.67 48.76
C THR A 194 60.50 35.42 47.64
N LYS A 195 59.80 36.39 47.00
CA LYS A 195 60.35 37.25 45.94
C LYS A 195 59.65 38.62 45.89
N SER A 196 60.37 39.66 45.44
CA SER A 196 59.81 41.00 45.16
C SER A 196 60.27 41.53 43.79
N ASN A 197 59.57 42.56 43.28
CA ASN A 197 59.97 43.29 42.08
C ASN A 197 61.14 44.27 42.30
N VAL A 198 61.70 44.76 41.19
CA VAL A 198 62.74 45.81 41.17
C VAL A 198 62.29 46.92 40.23
N CYS A 199 62.27 48.17 40.71
CA CYS A 199 61.86 49.32 39.89
C CYS A 199 62.74 49.47 38.63
N PRO A 200 62.16 49.87 37.48
CA PRO A 200 60.78 50.33 37.28
C PRO A 200 59.73 49.23 37.05
N ALA A 201 60.10 47.94 37.05
CA ALA A 201 59.17 46.87 36.71
C ALA A 201 58.09 46.67 37.81
N PRO A 202 56.78 46.70 37.49
CA PRO A 202 55.70 46.52 38.46
C PRO A 202 55.37 45.04 38.77
N LEU A 203 56.21 44.11 38.30
CA LEU A 203 56.03 42.66 38.42
C LEU A 203 57.35 42.02 38.86
N ALA A 204 57.29 40.86 39.51
CA ALA A 204 58.47 40.13 39.96
C ALA A 204 58.89 39.03 38.98
N ASP A 205 60.16 38.65 39.03
CA ASP A 205 60.74 37.59 38.20
C ASP A 205 61.15 36.38 39.07
N LEU A 206 60.59 35.21 38.77
CA LEU A 206 60.87 33.95 39.45
C LEU A 206 62.07 33.17 38.86
N SER A 207 62.59 33.56 37.69
CA SER A 207 63.70 32.86 37.01
C SER A 207 64.97 32.76 37.86
N ALA A 208 65.17 33.73 38.77
CA ALA A 208 66.28 33.77 39.72
C ALA A 208 66.10 32.88 40.97
N ILE A 209 65.04 32.07 41.04
CA ILE A 209 64.85 31.06 42.10
C ILE A 209 65.17 29.68 41.51
N LEU A 210 66.17 29.01 42.10
CA LEU A 210 66.71 27.75 41.63
C LEU A 210 66.36 26.62 42.62
N ALA A 211 66.36 25.38 42.14
CA ALA A 211 66.17 24.19 42.98
C ALA A 211 67.52 23.50 43.22
N SER A 212 67.84 23.22 44.49
CA SER A 212 69.13 22.64 44.89
C SER A 212 69.23 21.12 44.71
N ASN A 213 68.08 20.43 44.55
CA ASN A 213 67.96 18.98 44.41
C ASN A 213 67.48 18.53 43.01
N LEU A 214 67.73 19.34 41.98
CA LEU A 214 67.27 19.10 40.59
C LEU A 214 67.70 17.70 40.06
N PRO A 215 66.77 16.77 39.79
CA PRO A 215 67.09 15.46 39.22
C PRO A 215 67.64 15.57 37.79
N ALA A 216 68.54 14.65 37.43
CA ALA A 216 69.11 14.59 36.09
C ALA A 216 68.03 14.45 35.01
N SER A 217 68.23 15.09 33.85
CA SER A 217 67.28 15.16 32.72
C SER A 217 65.94 15.85 33.01
N THR A 218 65.76 16.51 34.16
CA THR A 218 64.56 17.30 34.48
C THR A 218 64.84 18.80 34.43
N THR A 219 63.76 19.60 34.35
CA THR A 219 63.79 21.07 34.33
C THR A 219 62.82 21.64 35.36
N LEU A 220 63.15 22.76 36.02
CA LEU A 220 62.25 23.39 36.99
C LEU A 220 61.15 24.19 36.26
N THR A 221 59.88 23.87 36.51
CA THR A 221 58.72 24.54 35.92
C THR A 221 57.79 25.12 36.98
N TRP A 222 57.19 26.28 36.68
CA TRP A 222 56.31 27.00 37.59
C TRP A 222 54.85 26.88 37.16
N HIS A 223 53.95 26.84 38.15
CA HIS A 223 52.53 26.54 38.01
C HIS A 223 51.68 27.45 38.91
N SER A 224 50.46 27.74 38.47
CA SER A 224 49.50 28.56 39.23
C SER A 224 48.74 27.77 40.32
N SER A 225 48.91 26.45 40.40
CA SER A 225 48.23 25.57 41.36
C SER A 225 49.16 24.47 41.88
N LYS A 226 48.80 23.90 43.04
CA LYS A 226 49.59 22.93 43.80
C LYS A 226 49.77 21.56 43.10
N VAL A 227 48.93 21.23 42.13
CA VAL A 227 49.09 20.03 41.29
C VAL A 227 49.56 20.48 39.91
N ALA A 228 50.81 20.17 39.57
CA ALA A 228 51.45 20.61 38.34
C ALA A 228 50.93 19.85 37.10
N THR A 229 50.45 20.59 36.10
CA THR A 229 50.06 20.05 34.78
C THR A 229 50.48 21.01 33.67
N THR A 230 50.49 20.55 32.41
CA THR A 230 50.76 21.42 31.26
C THR A 230 49.71 22.52 31.10
N ALA A 231 48.47 22.29 31.53
CA ALA A 231 47.38 23.27 31.45
C ALA A 231 47.47 24.41 32.49
N ASN A 232 48.25 24.25 33.56
CA ASN A 232 48.45 25.28 34.59
C ASN A 232 49.91 25.73 34.77
N LYS A 233 50.80 25.26 33.89
CA LYS A 233 52.18 25.73 33.74
C LYS A 233 52.16 27.20 33.32
N LEU A 234 52.92 28.05 34.00
CA LEU A 234 53.04 29.45 33.65
C LEU A 234 53.76 29.59 32.30
N SER A 235 53.18 30.37 31.39
CA SER A 235 53.75 30.68 30.08
C SER A 235 54.96 31.63 30.15
N SER A 236 55.11 32.36 31.26
CA SER A 236 56.30 33.13 31.60
C SER A 236 56.52 33.15 33.11
N VAL A 237 57.79 33.25 33.52
CA VAL A 237 58.22 33.36 34.93
C VAL A 237 58.71 34.76 35.29
N SER A 238 58.99 35.62 34.30
CA SER A 238 59.66 36.92 34.43
C SER A 238 58.70 38.11 34.48
N GLY A 239 57.52 37.91 35.06
CA GLY A 239 56.45 38.92 35.09
C GLY A 239 55.23 38.48 35.89
N VAL A 240 55.45 37.99 37.12
CA VAL A 240 54.36 37.56 38.01
C VAL A 240 53.93 38.66 38.99
N GLY A 241 52.64 38.71 39.31
CA GLY A 241 52.07 39.61 40.31
C GLY A 241 52.25 39.08 41.74
N ALA A 242 51.74 39.83 42.73
CA ALA A 242 51.71 39.37 44.11
C ALA A 242 50.78 38.15 44.28
N GLY A 243 51.24 37.11 44.98
CA GLY A 243 50.50 35.85 45.10
C GLY A 243 51.39 34.68 45.54
N LYS A 244 50.85 33.45 45.49
CA LYS A 244 51.62 32.20 45.68
C LYS A 244 51.69 31.41 44.38
N TYR A 245 52.88 30.90 44.07
CA TYR A 245 53.18 30.09 42.89
C TYR A 245 53.88 28.80 43.30
N TYR A 246 53.75 27.76 42.48
CA TYR A 246 54.21 26.41 42.79
C TYR A 246 55.24 25.93 41.78
N ALA A 247 56.37 25.37 42.22
CA ALA A 247 57.41 24.83 41.35
C ALA A 247 57.43 23.30 41.39
N ALA A 248 57.61 22.66 40.24
CA ALA A 248 57.79 21.21 40.07
C ALA A 248 58.95 20.91 39.12
N PHE A 249 59.45 19.68 39.15
CA PHE A 249 60.37 19.16 38.14
C PHE A 249 59.60 18.56 36.97
N PHE A 250 59.89 19.02 35.76
CA PHE A 250 59.39 18.49 34.50
C PHE A 250 60.45 17.62 33.83
N ASP A 251 60.19 16.33 33.67
CA ASP A 251 60.99 15.43 32.85
C ASP A 251 60.48 15.49 31.41
N ALA A 252 61.32 16.00 30.49
CA ALA A 252 60.98 16.08 29.08
C ALA A 252 61.05 14.71 28.36
N THR A 253 61.77 13.74 28.92
CA THR A 253 61.94 12.37 28.39
C THR A 253 60.65 11.57 28.50
N ASN A 254 59.99 11.68 29.67
CA ASN A 254 58.80 10.93 30.04
C ASN A 254 57.53 11.80 30.07
N ASN A 255 57.66 13.12 29.85
CA ASN A 255 56.60 14.14 29.73
C ASN A 255 55.65 14.22 30.93
N CYS A 256 56.19 14.61 32.09
CA CYS A 256 55.51 14.58 33.38
C CYS A 256 55.89 15.75 34.31
N TYR A 257 55.20 15.88 35.45
CA TYR A 257 55.60 16.79 36.54
C TYR A 257 55.72 16.05 37.89
N SER A 258 56.66 16.47 38.73
CA SER A 258 56.80 16.02 40.13
C SER A 258 55.76 16.67 41.06
N PRO A 259 55.68 16.23 42.34
CA PRO A 259 55.09 17.04 43.41
C PRO A 259 55.75 18.43 43.52
N THR A 260 55.02 19.42 44.06
CA THR A 260 55.45 20.83 44.10
C THR A 260 56.00 21.29 45.44
N ASP A 261 56.73 22.42 45.44
CA ASP A 261 56.87 23.35 46.59
C ASP A 261 56.47 24.79 46.17
N SER A 262 56.40 25.76 47.10
CA SER A 262 55.75 27.07 46.87
C SER A 262 56.54 28.33 47.25
N VAL A 263 56.35 29.42 46.50
CA VAL A 263 56.94 30.76 46.71
C VAL A 263 55.86 31.83 46.81
N THR A 264 56.09 32.85 47.64
CA THR A 264 55.20 34.01 47.82
C THR A 264 55.82 35.30 47.24
N VAL A 265 55.07 36.04 46.43
CA VAL A 265 55.51 37.24 45.70
C VAL A 265 54.89 38.52 46.27
N THR A 266 55.67 39.61 46.34
CA THR A 266 55.23 40.96 46.75
C THR A 266 55.70 42.05 45.78
N ILE A 267 55.00 43.20 45.72
CA ILE A 267 55.23 44.27 44.74
C ILE A 267 55.35 45.64 45.41
N ASN A 268 56.33 46.45 44.98
CA ASN A 268 56.67 47.80 45.44
C ASN A 268 56.45 48.84 44.32
N ALA A 269 56.20 50.10 44.67
CA ALA A 269 55.85 51.19 43.73
C ALA A 269 57.04 52.10 43.34
N CYS A 270 56.95 52.74 42.18
CA CYS A 270 58.01 53.53 41.53
C CYS A 270 57.46 54.86 40.94
N SER A 271 58.28 55.91 40.81
CA SER A 271 57.86 57.23 40.26
C SER A 271 59.00 57.96 39.51
N CYS A 272 58.68 59.04 38.77
CA CYS A 272 59.60 59.76 37.87
C CYS A 272 59.78 61.26 38.24
N PRO A 273 60.76 62.01 37.66
CA PRO A 273 61.11 63.37 38.08
C PRO A 273 59.97 64.38 38.14
N ALA A 274 60.02 65.23 39.16
CA ALA A 274 59.04 66.28 39.40
C ALA A 274 59.07 67.36 38.29
N GLY A 275 57.88 67.76 37.83
CA GLY A 275 57.69 68.87 36.88
C GLY A 275 56.82 68.54 35.65
N THR A 276 56.49 67.27 35.41
CA THR A 276 55.60 66.89 34.30
C THR A 276 54.12 67.07 34.68
N THR A 277 53.46 68.07 34.10
CA THR A 277 51.98 68.17 34.13
C THR A 277 51.37 67.20 33.12
N ALA A 278 50.08 66.91 33.25
CA ALA A 278 49.32 66.30 32.16
C ALA A 278 49.24 67.24 30.95
N PRO A 279 49.06 66.71 29.71
CA PRO A 279 48.54 67.49 28.60
C PRO A 279 47.09 67.94 28.87
N ILE A 280 46.58 68.86 28.07
CA ILE A 280 45.19 69.34 28.15
C ILE A 280 44.58 69.15 26.77
N ILE A 281 43.58 68.29 26.65
CA ILE A 281 42.95 67.93 25.36
C ILE A 281 41.65 68.71 25.14
N THR A 282 41.34 69.05 23.88
CA THR A 282 40.19 69.92 23.56
C THR A 282 38.81 69.34 23.78
N ALA A 283 38.66 68.04 24.05
CA ALA A 283 37.37 67.43 24.40
C ALA A 283 37.53 66.29 25.42
N THR A 284 36.57 66.19 26.34
CA THR A 284 36.49 65.11 27.34
C THR A 284 35.71 63.89 26.86
N SER A 285 35.00 63.99 25.74
CA SER A 285 34.38 62.86 25.03
C SER A 285 34.40 63.03 23.51
N LEU A 286 34.29 61.90 22.80
CA LEU A 286 34.09 61.82 21.35
C LEU A 286 33.09 60.69 21.03
N GLN A 287 32.35 60.84 19.94
CA GLN A 287 31.45 59.80 19.41
C GLN A 287 31.60 59.65 17.89
N ASN A 288 31.24 58.49 17.36
CA ASN A 288 31.17 58.24 15.92
C ASN A 288 29.90 58.84 15.29
N SER A 289 29.98 59.15 14.00
CA SER A 289 28.82 59.45 13.16
C SER A 289 28.54 58.26 12.25
N CYS A 290 27.37 57.62 12.37
CA CYS A 290 27.00 56.53 11.47
C CYS A 290 27.07 57.00 9.99
N PRO A 291 27.62 56.20 9.07
CA PRO A 291 27.94 54.77 9.20
C PRO A 291 29.37 54.45 9.68
N ALA A 292 30.17 55.41 10.15
CA ALA A 292 31.55 55.14 10.57
C ALA A 292 31.59 54.36 11.90
N VAL A 293 32.26 53.20 11.92
CA VAL A 293 32.50 52.39 13.15
C VAL A 293 33.82 52.73 13.85
N THR A 294 34.40 53.90 13.55
CA THR A 294 35.67 54.37 14.12
C THR A 294 35.66 55.86 14.45
N VAL A 295 36.51 56.25 15.40
CA VAL A 295 36.76 57.64 15.84
C VAL A 295 38.26 57.92 15.74
N SER A 296 38.64 59.13 15.33
CA SER A 296 40.05 59.53 15.22
C SER A 296 40.45 60.48 16.37
N LEU A 297 41.29 59.99 17.27
CA LEU A 297 41.93 60.75 18.34
C LEU A 297 42.88 61.84 17.79
N ALA A 298 43.32 61.72 16.52
CA ALA A 298 44.14 62.74 15.85
C ALA A 298 43.39 64.05 15.58
N SER A 299 42.06 64.07 15.75
CA SER A 299 41.24 65.30 15.70
C SER A 299 41.37 66.16 16.96
N LEU A 300 41.87 65.59 18.07
CA LEU A 300 42.05 66.30 19.33
C LEU A 300 43.38 67.05 19.35
N THR A 301 43.30 68.34 19.67
CA THR A 301 44.47 69.20 19.85
C THR A 301 44.84 69.30 21.33
N ASN A 302 46.15 69.35 21.61
CA ASN A 302 46.67 69.58 22.95
C ASN A 302 46.94 71.07 23.15
N THR A 303 46.31 71.68 24.15
CA THR A 303 46.45 73.10 24.51
C THR A 303 47.40 73.31 25.68
N GLY A 304 47.84 72.24 26.35
CA GLY A 304 48.79 72.30 27.46
C GLY A 304 50.24 72.48 27.00
N THR A 305 51.05 73.20 27.79
CA THR A 305 52.48 73.38 27.53
C THR A 305 53.21 72.04 27.50
N LYS A 306 53.98 71.78 26.43
CA LYS A 306 54.73 70.54 26.26
C LYS A 306 56.07 70.58 27.01
N PRO A 307 56.35 69.67 27.97
CA PRO A 307 57.65 69.60 28.64
C PRO A 307 58.78 69.23 27.66
N SER A 308 59.96 69.81 27.86
CA SER A 308 61.14 69.52 27.02
C SER A 308 61.53 68.04 27.10
N GLY A 309 62.12 67.50 26.03
CA GLY A 309 62.51 66.08 25.93
C GLY A 309 61.36 65.08 25.78
N THR A 310 60.09 65.51 25.82
CA THR A 310 58.93 64.61 25.75
C THR A 310 58.29 64.50 24.37
N THR A 311 57.42 63.49 24.21
CA THR A 311 56.44 63.36 23.11
C THR A 311 55.05 63.12 23.68
N LEU A 312 54.03 63.81 23.13
CA LEU A 312 52.63 63.47 23.43
C LEU A 312 52.32 62.09 22.84
N VAL A 313 51.75 61.21 23.65
CA VAL A 313 51.33 59.86 23.28
C VAL A 313 49.95 59.56 23.85
N TRP A 314 49.24 58.65 23.20
CA TRP A 314 47.95 58.12 23.65
C TRP A 314 48.10 56.68 24.13
N SER A 315 47.30 56.26 25.10
CA SER A 315 47.23 54.88 25.60
C SER A 315 45.81 54.50 26.02
N THR A 316 45.49 53.21 26.04
CA THR A 316 44.33 52.66 26.76
C THR A 316 44.57 52.60 28.28
N ASN A 317 45.82 52.63 28.72
CA ASN A 317 46.22 52.55 30.13
C ASN A 317 46.43 53.96 30.71
N LYS A 318 45.82 54.25 31.87
CA LYS A 318 46.01 55.53 32.59
C LYS A 318 47.44 55.71 33.11
N VAL A 319 48.15 54.61 33.35
CA VAL A 319 49.56 54.58 33.79
C VAL A 319 50.30 53.55 32.94
N PRO A 320 50.85 53.95 31.79
CA PRO A 320 51.70 53.09 30.95
C PRO A 320 53.01 52.71 31.65
N THR A 321 53.54 51.54 31.30
CA THR A 321 54.74 50.95 31.90
C THR A 321 55.94 50.95 30.95
N SER A 322 55.69 51.02 29.64
CA SER A 322 56.69 51.05 28.58
C SER A 322 56.18 51.80 27.35
N SER A 323 57.06 52.17 26.41
CA SER A 323 56.63 52.76 25.14
C SER A 323 55.72 51.85 24.28
N ALA A 324 55.71 50.54 24.53
CA ALA A 324 54.82 49.60 23.84
C ALA A 324 53.34 49.72 24.27
N ASP A 325 53.08 50.33 25.44
CA ASP A 325 51.73 50.64 25.91
C ASP A 325 51.11 51.86 25.19
N THR A 326 51.80 52.46 24.21
CA THR A 326 51.32 53.62 23.46
C THR A 326 50.66 53.21 22.13
N LEU A 327 49.58 53.90 21.76
CA LEU A 327 48.83 53.62 20.55
C LEU A 327 49.65 53.94 19.30
N THR A 328 49.83 52.93 18.44
CA THR A 328 50.45 53.07 17.10
C THR A 328 49.48 53.62 16.05
N SER A 329 48.17 53.50 16.28
CA SER A 329 47.09 54.11 15.49
C SER A 329 46.29 55.08 16.36
N LEU A 330 46.02 56.29 15.83
CA LEU A 330 45.10 57.24 16.46
C LEU A 330 43.64 57.06 16.03
N THR A 331 43.36 56.15 15.10
CA THR A 331 42.00 55.71 14.76
C THR A 331 41.62 54.51 15.62
N VAL A 332 40.53 54.60 16.36
CA VAL A 332 40.06 53.61 17.34
C VAL A 332 38.63 53.15 17.02
N SER A 333 38.34 51.87 17.26
CA SER A 333 37.09 51.19 16.87
C SER A 333 36.31 50.61 18.06
N THR A 334 36.60 51.08 19.29
CA THR A 334 36.03 50.51 20.53
C THR A 334 35.60 51.61 21.49
N SER A 335 34.42 51.43 22.10
CA SER A 335 33.95 52.24 23.22
C SER A 335 34.87 52.06 24.43
N SER A 336 35.67 53.08 24.76
CA SER A 336 36.69 53.01 25.80
C SER A 336 37.15 54.40 26.24
N LYS A 337 37.89 54.47 27.36
CA LYS A 337 38.54 55.70 27.81
C LYS A 337 40.01 55.69 27.40
N PHE A 338 40.42 56.69 26.63
CA PHE A 338 41.78 56.85 26.13
C PHE A 338 42.50 57.98 26.85
N TYR A 339 43.79 57.78 27.12
CA TYR A 339 44.60 58.60 28.01
C TYR A 339 45.73 59.28 27.24
N ALA A 340 45.77 60.61 27.29
CA ALA A 340 46.83 61.42 26.69
C ALA A 340 47.89 61.78 27.74
N MET A 341 49.17 61.62 27.41
CA MET A 341 50.27 61.96 28.33
C MET A 341 51.59 62.23 27.60
N TYR A 342 52.56 62.79 28.32
CA TYR A 342 53.90 63.05 27.81
C TYR A 342 54.85 61.91 28.18
N TYR A 343 55.39 61.22 27.17
CA TYR A 343 56.44 60.21 27.33
C TYR A 343 57.83 60.86 27.22
N HIS A 344 58.71 60.67 28.21
CA HIS A 344 60.08 61.15 28.20
C HIS A 344 61.05 60.04 27.79
N LYS A 345 61.33 59.94 26.48
CA LYS A 345 62.05 58.81 25.86
C LYS A 345 63.42 58.48 26.49
N VAL A 346 64.13 59.47 27.04
CA VAL A 346 65.45 59.28 27.67
C VAL A 346 65.35 58.77 29.11
N ALA A 347 64.22 59.00 29.80
CA ALA A 347 63.98 58.52 31.17
C ALA A 347 63.03 57.29 31.21
N ASN A 348 62.55 56.85 30.04
CA ASN A 348 61.57 55.77 29.86
C ASN A 348 60.38 55.83 30.84
N CYS A 349 59.72 56.98 30.95
CA CYS A 349 58.56 57.16 31.81
C CYS A 349 57.56 58.20 31.29
N PHE A 350 56.41 58.27 31.94
CA PHE A 350 55.23 59.01 31.51
C PHE A 350 54.83 60.07 32.54
N SER A 351 54.30 61.19 32.07
CA SER A 351 53.61 62.17 32.92
C SER A 351 52.30 61.60 33.49
N PRO A 352 51.66 62.27 34.46
CA PRO A 352 50.23 62.11 34.69
C PRO A 352 49.45 62.29 33.38
N ALA A 353 48.31 61.60 33.27
CA ALA A 353 47.52 61.54 32.05
C ALA A 353 46.15 62.25 32.18
N ASP A 354 45.75 62.95 31.12
CA ASP A 354 44.38 63.42 30.91
C ASP A 354 43.61 62.39 30.05
N SER A 355 42.28 62.49 29.93
CA SER A 355 41.46 61.40 29.37
C SER A 355 40.20 61.80 28.61
N VAL A 356 40.01 61.23 27.41
CA VAL A 356 38.79 61.31 26.60
C VAL A 356 37.99 60.02 26.71
N ALA A 357 36.68 60.11 26.86
CA ALA A 357 35.76 58.98 26.70
C ALA A 357 35.31 58.88 25.24
N VAL A 358 35.71 57.82 24.53
CA VAL A 358 35.19 57.51 23.19
C VAL A 358 34.02 56.55 23.35
N GLN A 359 32.88 56.87 22.71
CA GLN A 359 31.85 55.87 22.44
C GLN A 359 31.74 55.62 20.94
N ILE A 360 31.76 54.35 20.58
CA ILE A 360 31.31 53.85 19.29
C ILE A 360 29.88 53.36 19.52
N ASN A 361 28.93 54.04 18.90
CA ASN A 361 27.56 53.57 18.80
C ASN A 361 27.49 52.51 17.70
N ASP A 362 26.92 51.35 18.00
CA ASP A 362 26.58 50.37 16.98
C ASP A 362 25.50 50.96 16.06
N CYS A 363 25.79 50.96 14.76
CA CYS A 363 24.87 51.49 13.74
C CYS A 363 23.91 50.40 13.20
N GLU A 364 23.87 49.23 13.84
CA GLU A 364 22.84 48.22 13.56
C GLU A 364 21.51 48.67 14.17
N SER A 365 20.45 48.77 13.35
CA SER A 365 19.10 48.99 13.86
C SER A 365 18.69 47.76 14.67
N PRO A 366 18.30 47.89 15.96
CA PRO A 366 17.88 46.75 16.74
C PRO A 366 16.68 46.08 16.07
N ILE A 367 16.70 44.74 16.05
CA ILE A 367 15.58 43.91 15.62
C ILE A 367 14.36 44.33 16.46
N PRO A 368 13.17 44.51 15.86
CA PRO A 368 11.98 44.88 16.63
C PRO A 368 11.77 43.86 17.76
N PRO A 369 11.43 44.31 18.98
CA PRO A 369 11.29 43.42 20.13
C PRO A 369 10.30 42.31 19.81
N LEU A 370 10.67 41.08 20.14
CA LEU A 370 9.87 39.89 19.83
C LEU A 370 8.43 40.10 20.36
N PRO A 371 7.41 40.01 19.49
CA PRO A 371 6.02 40.14 19.92
C PRO A 371 5.66 39.01 20.90
N PRO A 372 4.68 39.21 21.80
CA PRO A 372 4.20 38.15 22.67
C PRO A 372 3.76 36.93 21.86
N VAL A 373 4.19 35.73 22.28
CA VAL A 373 3.82 34.48 21.60
C VAL A 373 2.29 34.33 21.64
N PRO A 374 1.61 34.26 20.48
CA PRO A 374 0.16 34.18 20.45
C PRO A 374 -0.35 32.87 21.04
N THR A 375 -1.18 32.98 22.08
CA THR A 375 -1.95 31.84 22.62
C THR A 375 -3.22 31.55 21.82
N ALA A 376 -3.51 32.36 20.79
CA ALA A 376 -4.74 32.34 20.00
C ALA A 376 -4.50 31.78 18.59
N CYS A 377 -5.42 30.95 18.10
CA CYS A 377 -5.47 30.57 16.69
C CYS A 377 -6.14 31.65 15.84
N ASP A 378 -5.61 31.86 14.63
CA ASP A 378 -6.33 32.51 13.54
C ASP A 378 -6.75 31.43 12.53
N TYR A 379 -8.05 31.13 12.49
CA TYR A 379 -8.63 30.09 11.62
C TYR A 379 -9.24 30.65 10.32
N ASN A 380 -9.18 31.96 10.08
CA ASN A 380 -10.09 32.63 9.12
C ASN A 380 -10.02 32.15 7.66
N THR A 381 -8.91 31.54 7.20
CA THR A 381 -8.84 30.89 5.87
C THR A 381 -7.85 29.71 5.84
N ALA A 382 -8.21 28.53 6.34
CA ALA A 382 -7.40 27.33 6.06
C ALA A 382 -7.61 26.85 4.61
N PRO A 383 -6.56 26.60 3.79
CA PRO A 383 -5.13 26.78 4.06
C PRO A 383 -4.68 28.25 3.94
N ALA A 384 -3.93 28.71 4.95
CA ALA A 384 -3.71 30.13 5.29
C ALA A 384 -3.41 31.06 4.10
N ASN A 385 -4.26 32.09 3.92
CA ASN A 385 -3.94 33.33 3.21
C ASN A 385 -3.69 34.45 4.23
N VAL A 386 -2.58 34.38 4.97
CA VAL A 386 -2.14 35.50 5.83
C VAL A 386 -1.98 36.75 4.95
N THR A 387 -2.49 37.90 5.39
CA THR A 387 -2.35 39.18 4.68
C THR A 387 -2.13 40.32 5.68
N LEU A 388 -1.02 41.06 5.57
CA LEU A 388 -0.84 42.28 6.39
C LEU A 388 -1.40 43.54 5.71
N THR A 389 -1.95 44.43 6.52
CA THR A 389 -2.06 45.86 6.19
C THR A 389 -0.96 46.61 6.94
N VAL A 390 0.09 47.05 6.25
CA VAL A 390 1.19 47.81 6.87
C VAL A 390 0.96 49.30 6.74
N SER A 391 0.90 50.01 7.87
CA SER A 391 0.91 51.47 7.93
C SER A 391 2.34 52.02 8.02
N ASN A 392 2.53 53.27 7.59
CA ASN A 392 3.81 54.00 7.65
C ASN A 392 4.98 53.37 6.84
N GLU A 393 4.73 52.89 5.61
CA GLU A 393 5.82 52.46 4.73
C GLU A 393 6.80 53.62 4.42
N PRO A 394 8.13 53.46 4.58
CA PRO A 394 9.10 54.51 4.27
C PRO A 394 9.19 54.80 2.76
N VAL A 395 8.84 56.02 2.36
CA VAL A 395 8.94 56.47 0.96
C VAL A 395 10.41 56.43 0.49
N GLY A 396 10.66 55.79 -0.66
CA GLY A 396 11.98 55.70 -1.29
C GLY A 396 12.81 54.47 -0.93
N TYR A 397 12.25 53.50 -0.20
CA TYR A 397 12.91 52.24 0.13
C TYR A 397 12.32 51.08 -0.69
N LEU A 398 13.17 50.12 -1.07
CA LEU A 398 12.72 48.80 -1.53
C LEU A 398 12.17 48.00 -0.35
N LYS A 399 11.27 47.04 -0.62
CA LYS A 399 10.63 46.23 0.42
C LYS A 399 10.61 44.75 0.09
N THR A 400 10.58 43.93 1.13
CA THR A 400 10.40 42.47 1.03
C THR A 400 9.77 41.97 2.33
N TYR A 401 8.71 41.16 2.25
CA TYR A 401 8.06 40.60 3.43
C TYR A 401 8.67 39.25 3.80
N LEU A 402 8.99 39.07 5.08
CA LEU A 402 9.62 37.88 5.64
C LEU A 402 8.65 37.23 6.65
N LEU A 403 8.34 35.95 6.43
CA LEU A 403 7.67 35.08 7.41
C LEU A 403 8.74 34.41 8.26
N VAL A 404 8.69 34.54 9.58
CA VAL A 404 9.74 34.10 10.51
C VAL A 404 9.15 33.21 11.61
N ASP A 405 9.79 32.08 11.88
CA ASP A 405 9.47 31.16 12.97
C ASP A 405 9.97 31.74 14.32
N MET A 406 9.06 31.81 15.31
CA MET A 406 9.36 32.39 16.62
C MET A 406 10.21 31.50 17.53
N ALA A 407 10.33 30.20 17.25
CA ALA A 407 11.13 29.28 18.07
C ALA A 407 12.64 29.39 17.80
N ASN A 408 13.03 29.70 16.56
CA ASN A 408 14.43 29.71 16.11
C ASN A 408 14.86 31.04 15.45
N GLY A 409 13.91 31.90 15.06
CA GLY A 409 14.16 33.16 14.35
C GLY A 409 14.50 32.99 12.86
N GLN A 410 14.26 31.81 12.26
CA GLN A 410 14.54 31.53 10.86
C GLN A 410 13.41 32.01 9.95
N ILE A 411 13.80 32.53 8.79
CA ILE A 411 12.89 32.91 7.71
C ILE A 411 12.37 31.65 7.05
N VAL A 412 11.05 31.45 7.10
CA VAL A 412 10.35 30.27 6.60
C VAL A 412 9.88 30.49 5.17
N LYS A 413 9.40 31.70 4.85
CA LYS A 413 9.02 32.12 3.48
C LYS A 413 9.31 33.61 3.27
N ILE A 414 9.43 33.99 2.00
CA ILE A 414 9.73 35.35 1.55
C ILE A 414 8.76 35.72 0.43
N ASN A 415 8.21 36.93 0.47
CA ASN A 415 7.39 37.48 -0.60
C ASN A 415 7.82 38.95 -0.88
N PRO A 416 8.45 39.23 -2.04
CA PRO A 416 8.85 40.60 -2.39
C PRO A 416 7.67 41.51 -2.80
N ALA A 417 6.54 40.94 -3.23
CA ALA A 417 5.47 41.68 -3.90
C ALA A 417 4.27 41.99 -3.00
N ALA A 418 3.90 41.07 -2.11
CA ALA A 418 2.72 41.19 -1.24
C ALA A 418 3.02 40.64 0.16
N PRO A 419 2.36 41.12 1.23
CA PRO A 419 2.55 40.62 2.57
C PRO A 419 1.71 39.35 2.83
N SER A 420 1.79 38.37 1.92
CA SER A 420 0.99 37.13 1.98
C SER A 420 1.78 35.86 1.69
N PHE A 421 1.39 34.79 2.38
CA PHE A 421 2.12 33.52 2.42
C PHE A 421 1.15 32.34 2.49
N THR A 422 1.12 31.51 1.45
CA THR A 422 0.30 30.29 1.37
C THR A 422 1.08 29.06 1.82
N GLY A 423 0.38 28.00 2.24
CA GLY A 423 0.98 26.68 2.53
C GLY A 423 2.05 26.74 3.63
N VAL A 424 1.70 27.31 4.77
CA VAL A 424 2.53 27.38 5.99
C VAL A 424 2.10 26.25 6.93
N ASN A 425 3.07 25.54 7.51
CA ASN A 425 2.79 24.44 8.45
C ASN A 425 2.26 24.98 9.79
N ALA A 426 1.70 24.11 10.63
CA ALA A 426 1.33 24.47 11.99
C ALA A 426 2.57 24.91 12.81
N GLY A 427 2.46 26.03 13.53
CA GLY A 427 3.59 26.66 14.20
C GLY A 427 3.30 28.10 14.66
N ASN A 428 4.27 28.67 15.36
CA ASN A 428 4.22 30.04 15.88
C ASN A 428 5.11 30.95 15.01
N TYR A 429 4.53 31.93 14.34
CA TYR A 429 5.24 32.81 13.41
C TYR A 429 4.99 34.29 13.68
N TYR A 430 5.86 35.15 13.15
CA TYR A 430 5.49 36.53 12.82
C TYR A 430 5.87 36.86 11.38
N VAL A 431 5.24 37.90 10.83
CA VAL A 431 5.67 38.53 9.57
C VAL A 431 6.17 39.94 9.85
N VAL A 432 7.25 40.32 9.16
CA VAL A 432 7.76 41.70 9.07
C VAL A 432 7.96 42.11 7.61
N GLY A 433 7.75 43.39 7.31
CA GLY A 433 8.29 44.03 6.11
C GLY A 433 9.72 44.51 6.38
N ALA A 434 10.70 44.04 5.61
CA ALA A 434 12.06 44.56 5.59
C ALA A 434 12.17 45.66 4.53
N TYR A 435 12.60 46.86 4.93
CA TYR A 435 12.75 48.05 4.10
C TYR A 435 14.24 48.42 3.97
N TYR A 436 14.74 48.53 2.75
CA TYR A 436 16.17 48.73 2.46
C TYR A 436 16.40 49.68 1.28
N ALA A 437 17.54 50.38 1.29
CA ALA A 437 17.86 51.38 0.26
C ALA A 437 18.49 50.80 -1.02
N ASP A 438 19.13 49.62 -0.94
CA ASP A 438 19.95 49.06 -2.02
C ASP A 438 19.78 47.54 -2.22
N THR A 439 20.66 46.69 -1.68
CA THR A 439 20.58 45.23 -1.81
C THR A 439 20.45 44.59 -0.43
N LEU A 440 19.38 43.82 -0.25
CA LEU A 440 19.18 42.99 0.94
C LEU A 440 20.01 41.70 0.81
N ARG A 441 20.88 41.43 1.80
CA ARG A 441 21.72 40.23 1.91
C ARG A 441 21.14 39.27 2.92
N ASP A 442 21.39 37.98 2.70
CA ASP A 442 21.00 36.83 3.55
C ASP A 442 19.51 36.73 3.91
N ALA A 443 18.63 37.54 3.32
CA ALA A 443 17.19 37.32 3.28
C ALA A 443 16.85 36.14 2.36
N SER A 444 17.05 34.93 2.87
CA SER A 444 16.73 33.66 2.21
C SER A 444 16.12 32.66 3.20
N VAL A 445 15.38 31.67 2.70
CA VAL A 445 14.71 30.68 3.56
C VAL A 445 15.75 29.84 4.31
N GLY A 446 15.54 29.64 5.61
CA GLY A 446 16.46 28.96 6.53
C GLY A 446 17.52 29.87 7.17
N LYS A 447 17.73 31.09 6.67
CA LYS A 447 18.55 32.10 7.37
C LYS A 447 17.80 32.71 8.54
N ARG A 448 18.52 33.11 9.59
CA ARG A 448 17.91 33.82 10.71
C ARG A 448 17.67 35.29 10.34
N ILE A 449 16.58 35.89 10.84
CA ILE A 449 16.34 37.34 10.65
C ILE A 449 17.50 38.19 11.19
N THR A 450 18.21 37.70 12.22
CA THR A 450 19.43 38.29 12.78
C THR A 450 20.60 38.36 11.81
N GLU A 451 20.56 37.60 10.70
CA GLU A 451 21.62 37.56 9.68
C GLU A 451 21.28 38.44 8.46
N VAL A 452 20.12 39.11 8.43
CA VAL A 452 19.68 39.93 7.29
C VAL A 452 20.21 41.35 7.42
N TYR A 453 20.88 41.85 6.39
CA TYR A 453 21.44 43.21 6.35
C TYR A 453 21.31 43.86 4.98
N SER A 454 21.33 45.20 4.93
CA SER A 454 21.43 45.99 3.69
C SER A 454 22.90 46.32 3.43
N THR A 455 23.35 46.27 2.17
CA THR A 455 24.75 46.60 1.80
C THR A 455 25.13 48.07 2.07
N SER A 456 24.16 48.96 2.25
CA SER A 456 24.35 50.36 2.66
C SER A 456 24.20 50.61 4.17
N GLY A 457 23.88 49.57 4.96
CA GLY A 457 23.53 49.68 6.39
C GLY A 457 22.13 50.24 6.66
N CYS A 458 21.40 50.69 5.64
CA CYS A 458 20.07 51.30 5.78
C CYS A 458 18.94 50.26 5.72
N LEU A 459 18.89 49.34 6.69
CA LEU A 459 17.81 48.37 6.88
C LEU A 459 16.88 48.79 8.04
N LYS A 460 15.57 48.68 7.82
CA LYS A 460 14.51 48.85 8.84
C LYS A 460 13.46 47.74 8.73
N TYR A 461 12.79 47.43 9.83
CA TYR A 461 11.67 46.48 9.85
C TYR A 461 10.35 47.19 10.18
N SER A 462 9.23 46.64 9.70
CA SER A 462 7.89 46.98 10.21
C SER A 462 7.73 46.55 11.67
N THR A 463 6.64 46.98 12.31
CA THR A 463 6.13 46.26 13.48
C THR A 463 5.87 44.78 13.10
N PRO A 464 6.30 43.81 13.93
CA PRO A 464 6.06 42.39 13.69
C PRO A 464 4.63 42.01 14.06
N LEU A 465 3.87 41.41 13.13
CA LEU A 465 2.57 40.80 13.46
C LEU A 465 2.78 39.31 13.73
N ALA A 466 2.52 38.88 14.96
CA ALA A 466 2.58 37.47 15.37
C ALA A 466 1.23 36.77 15.23
N PHE A 467 1.26 35.51 14.81
CA PHE A 467 0.11 34.61 14.74
C PHE A 467 0.53 33.15 14.94
N ARG A 468 -0.44 32.30 15.29
CA ARG A 468 -0.27 30.84 15.41
C ARG A 468 -1.06 30.16 14.30
N VAL A 469 -0.37 29.41 13.45
CA VAL A 469 -1.00 28.49 12.49
C VAL A 469 -1.26 27.18 13.24
N CYS A 470 -2.51 26.76 13.31
CA CYS A 470 -2.93 25.69 14.22
C CYS A 470 -3.01 24.31 13.56
N GLY A 471 -2.93 23.27 14.40
CA GLY A 471 -3.13 21.87 14.00
C GLY A 471 -4.60 21.48 13.96
N ALA A 472 -4.87 20.17 13.91
CA ALA A 472 -6.23 19.65 13.74
C ALA A 472 -7.19 19.98 14.90
N CYS A 473 -6.71 20.12 16.13
CA CYS A 473 -7.51 20.43 17.34
C CYS A 473 -6.67 21.29 18.30
N ASP A 474 -7.30 22.15 19.12
CA ASP A 474 -6.65 22.82 20.26
C ASP A 474 -6.74 21.99 21.54
N TYR A 475 -7.90 21.37 21.76
CA TYR A 475 -8.12 20.42 22.84
C TYR A 475 -8.59 19.09 22.23
N THR A 476 -7.96 17.98 22.62
CA THR A 476 -8.35 16.63 22.18
C THR A 476 -9.60 16.10 22.89
N THR A 477 -9.99 16.73 23.99
CA THR A 477 -11.17 16.42 24.81
C THR A 477 -11.82 17.69 25.31
N ALA A 478 -13.11 17.64 25.64
CA ALA A 478 -13.85 18.70 26.33
C ALA A 478 -13.13 19.12 27.63
N PRO A 479 -12.53 20.33 27.71
CA PRO A 479 -11.80 20.75 28.89
C PRO A 479 -12.77 21.26 29.96
N VAL A 480 -12.54 20.85 31.21
CA VAL A 480 -13.35 21.31 32.36
C VAL A 480 -13.35 22.85 32.49
N THR A 481 -12.26 23.50 32.07
CA THR A 481 -12.16 24.96 31.93
C THR A 481 -11.23 25.33 30.76
N ILE A 482 -11.67 26.23 29.87
CA ILE A 482 -10.79 26.97 28.95
C ILE A 482 -10.33 28.24 29.66
N THR A 483 -9.02 28.52 29.62
CA THR A 483 -8.41 29.74 30.20
C THR A 483 -7.49 30.37 29.16
N PHE A 484 -7.46 31.70 29.08
CA PHE A 484 -6.71 32.45 28.09
C PHE A 484 -6.04 33.68 28.68
N ASN A 485 -4.92 34.11 28.09
CA ASN A 485 -4.18 35.28 28.57
C ASN A 485 -4.68 36.54 27.86
N ALA A 486 -5.48 37.33 28.57
CA ALA A 486 -5.79 38.71 28.19
C ALA A 486 -5.19 39.68 29.20
N THR A 487 -4.32 40.58 28.74
CA THR A 487 -3.86 41.73 29.54
C THR A 487 -4.89 42.86 29.39
N PRO A 488 -5.72 43.15 30.41
CA PRO A 488 -6.71 44.22 30.30
C PRO A 488 -6.01 45.57 30.20
N SER A 489 -6.49 46.44 29.30
CA SER A 489 -6.05 47.83 29.23
C SER A 489 -6.39 48.54 30.56
N SER A 490 -5.37 49.04 31.27
CA SER A 490 -5.51 49.53 32.66
C SER A 490 -6.09 50.94 32.78
N THR A 491 -6.96 51.33 31.83
CA THR A 491 -7.62 52.63 31.78
C THR A 491 -8.68 52.74 32.88
N ALA A 492 -8.49 53.69 33.81
CA ALA A 492 -9.43 53.91 34.91
C ALA A 492 -10.84 54.22 34.39
N GLY A 493 -11.83 53.46 34.87
CA GLY A 493 -13.24 53.58 34.47
C GLY A 493 -13.71 52.59 33.40
N VAL A 494 -12.82 51.78 32.81
CA VAL A 494 -13.20 50.71 31.87
C VAL A 494 -13.42 49.39 32.61
N THR A 495 -14.59 48.77 32.40
CA THR A 495 -14.89 47.40 32.82
C THR A 495 -14.65 46.44 31.66
N THR A 496 -14.05 45.28 31.92
CA THR A 496 -13.93 44.18 30.93
C THR A 496 -14.99 43.13 31.20
N SER A 497 -15.50 42.47 30.17
CA SER A 497 -16.32 41.25 30.30
C SER A 497 -15.99 40.31 29.15
N TYR A 498 -15.74 39.04 29.47
CA TYR A 498 -15.34 38.04 28.49
C TYR A 498 -16.56 37.24 28.04
N VAL A 499 -16.66 36.98 26.74
CA VAL A 499 -17.79 36.32 26.10
C VAL A 499 -17.29 35.13 25.30
N LEU A 500 -17.84 33.95 25.58
CA LEU A 500 -17.66 32.73 24.79
C LEU A 500 -18.82 32.65 23.80
N ILE A 501 -18.50 32.55 22.51
CA ILE A 501 -19.44 32.49 21.40
C ILE A 501 -19.33 31.09 20.78
N ASP A 502 -20.47 30.42 20.60
CA ASP A 502 -20.58 29.21 19.79
C ASP A 502 -20.58 29.62 18.31
N GLU A 503 -19.55 29.24 17.56
CA GLU A 503 -19.35 29.74 16.18
C GLU A 503 -20.35 29.15 15.19
N LYS A 504 -20.85 27.93 15.46
CA LYS A 504 -21.86 27.25 14.63
C LYS A 504 -23.21 27.96 14.67
N THR A 505 -23.53 28.60 15.81
CA THR A 505 -24.80 29.33 16.02
C THR A 505 -24.65 30.84 16.05
N ASN A 506 -23.42 31.36 16.07
CA ASN A 506 -23.05 32.77 16.27
C ASN A 506 -23.69 33.40 17.53
N LYS A 507 -23.79 32.62 18.61
CA LYS A 507 -24.49 33.01 19.84
C LYS A 507 -23.60 32.91 21.07
N ILE A 508 -23.86 33.79 22.04
CA ILE A 508 -23.23 33.77 23.35
C ILE A 508 -23.55 32.45 24.05
N LYS A 509 -22.53 31.60 24.23
CA LYS A 509 -22.58 30.32 24.96
C LYS A 509 -22.38 30.55 26.47
N ALA A 510 -21.45 31.42 26.84
CA ALA A 510 -21.15 31.77 28.23
C ALA A 510 -20.56 33.19 28.35
N ILE A 511 -20.62 33.76 29.57
CA ILE A 511 -20.09 35.09 29.90
C ILE A 511 -19.29 34.96 31.20
N SER A 512 -18.13 35.60 31.29
CA SER A 512 -17.24 35.50 32.46
C SER A 512 -16.61 36.86 32.82
N PRO A 513 -16.45 37.19 34.12
CA PRO A 513 -15.68 38.35 34.57
C PRO A 513 -14.16 38.10 34.52
N THR A 514 -13.72 36.85 34.37
CA THR A 514 -12.31 36.45 34.26
C THR A 514 -12.04 35.85 32.88
N ALA A 515 -10.78 35.76 32.48
CA ALA A 515 -10.36 35.17 31.21
C ALA A 515 -10.41 33.62 31.25
N SER A 516 -11.54 33.06 31.71
CA SER A 516 -11.77 31.63 31.87
C SER A 516 -13.26 31.27 31.79
N PHE A 517 -13.58 30.14 31.14
CA PHE A 517 -14.93 29.58 31.03
C PHE A 517 -14.92 28.11 31.42
N ALA A 518 -15.83 27.70 32.31
CA ALA A 518 -15.97 26.31 32.77
C ALA A 518 -17.02 25.54 31.96
N ALA A 519 -16.94 24.20 32.00
CA ALA A 519 -17.87 23.26 31.37
C ALA A 519 -18.06 23.48 29.85
N VAL A 520 -16.95 23.60 29.11
CA VAL A 520 -16.98 23.74 27.65
C VAL A 520 -17.10 22.36 27.00
N ASP A 521 -18.12 22.21 26.16
CA ASP A 521 -18.41 21.00 25.37
C ASP A 521 -17.54 20.91 24.09
N THR A 522 -17.69 19.82 23.32
CA THR A 522 -16.98 19.65 22.04
C THR A 522 -17.60 20.53 20.96
N GLY A 523 -16.80 21.36 20.29
CA GLY A 523 -17.29 22.34 19.33
C GLY A 523 -16.24 23.33 18.84
N TYR A 524 -16.72 24.39 18.18
CA TYR A 524 -15.94 25.53 17.69
C TYR A 524 -16.41 26.79 18.42
N TYR A 525 -15.48 27.50 19.05
CA TYR A 525 -15.80 28.64 19.92
C TYR A 525 -14.87 29.82 19.68
N ALA A 526 -15.45 31.02 19.59
CA ALA A 526 -14.72 32.28 19.63
C ALA A 526 -14.83 32.91 21.02
N VAL A 527 -13.72 33.38 21.56
CA VAL A 527 -13.63 34.08 22.85
C VAL A 527 -13.28 35.55 22.62
N VAL A 528 -14.07 36.46 23.18
CA VAL A 528 -13.96 37.90 22.96
C VAL A 528 -13.95 38.65 24.29
N ALA A 529 -13.04 39.60 24.45
CA ALA A 529 -13.07 40.57 25.56
C ALA A 529 -13.80 41.84 25.11
N VAL A 530 -14.88 42.20 25.81
CA VAL A 530 -15.62 43.44 25.56
C VAL A 530 -15.29 44.47 26.64
N TYR A 531 -14.76 45.61 26.21
CA TYR A 531 -14.41 46.74 27.06
C TYR A 531 -15.54 47.77 27.05
N ARG A 532 -15.97 48.23 28.22
CA ARG A 532 -17.15 49.10 28.38
C ARG A 532 -17.01 50.11 29.50
N THR A 533 -17.57 51.31 29.30
CA THR A 533 -17.57 52.40 30.29
C THR A 533 -18.88 52.50 31.08
N LYS A 534 -19.92 51.76 30.66
CA LYS A 534 -21.21 51.62 31.34
C LYS A 534 -21.65 50.14 31.32
N PRO A 535 -22.59 49.71 32.19
CA PRO A 535 -23.09 48.35 32.19
C PRO A 535 -23.77 47.96 30.86
N ILE A 536 -23.48 46.75 30.37
CA ILE A 536 -24.16 46.12 29.24
C ILE A 536 -24.64 44.74 29.70
N ASN A 537 -25.91 44.43 29.48
CA ASN A 537 -26.46 43.12 29.81
C ASN A 537 -26.32 42.19 28.61
N PHE A 538 -25.42 41.21 28.73
CA PHE A 538 -25.32 40.08 27.80
C PHE A 538 -26.16 38.92 28.34
N VAL A 539 -26.90 38.22 27.49
CA VAL A 539 -27.63 36.99 27.84
C VAL A 539 -27.12 35.83 26.99
N VAL A 540 -27.06 34.64 27.58
CA VAL A 540 -26.74 33.40 26.84
C VAL A 540 -27.84 33.15 25.80
N GLY A 541 -27.44 32.92 24.55
CA GLY A 541 -28.34 32.77 23.39
C GLY A 541 -28.55 34.03 22.53
N ASP A 542 -28.07 35.20 22.97
CA ASP A 542 -28.00 36.42 22.15
C ASP A 542 -26.88 36.34 21.09
N VAL A 543 -26.96 37.14 20.02
CA VAL A 543 -25.84 37.41 19.11
C VAL A 543 -25.02 38.58 19.65
N LEU A 544 -23.70 38.41 19.83
CA LEU A 544 -22.86 39.43 20.50
C LEU A 544 -22.83 40.77 19.75
N TYR A 545 -22.68 40.72 18.42
CA TYR A 545 -22.54 41.91 17.58
C TYR A 545 -23.75 42.86 17.72
N GLU A 546 -24.96 42.31 17.78
CA GLU A 546 -26.21 43.07 17.94
C GLU A 546 -26.29 43.81 19.28
N LYS A 547 -25.69 43.27 20.35
CA LYS A 547 -25.66 43.94 21.66
C LYS A 547 -24.63 45.05 21.75
N VAL A 548 -23.52 44.91 21.02
CA VAL A 548 -22.41 45.87 21.06
C VAL A 548 -22.69 47.08 20.18
N THR A 549 -23.25 46.86 18.99
CA THR A 549 -23.49 47.94 17.99
C THR A 549 -24.68 48.85 18.31
N VAL A 550 -25.56 48.46 19.25
CA VAL A 550 -26.80 49.20 19.59
C VAL A 550 -26.64 50.11 20.82
N LEU A 551 -25.45 50.16 21.45
CA LEU A 551 -25.22 50.88 22.71
C LEU A 551 -23.91 51.70 22.71
N ASP A 552 -24.03 53.03 22.92
CA ASP A 552 -22.93 54.01 23.17
C ASP A 552 -22.23 53.79 24.55
N SER A 553 -21.96 52.53 24.89
CA SER A 553 -21.46 52.06 26.18
C SER A 553 -20.27 51.11 26.04
N CYS A 554 -20.08 50.52 24.85
CA CYS A 554 -18.86 49.80 24.51
C CYS A 554 -17.76 50.78 24.12
N TYR A 555 -16.54 50.52 24.59
CA TYR A 555 -15.33 51.30 24.26
C TYR A 555 -14.55 50.62 23.14
N GLU A 556 -14.38 49.30 23.24
CA GLU A 556 -13.64 48.48 22.28
C GLU A 556 -14.05 47.00 22.43
N VAL A 557 -13.86 46.22 21.38
CA VAL A 557 -14.00 44.76 21.37
C VAL A 557 -12.66 44.19 20.95
N SER A 558 -12.11 43.23 21.69
CA SER A 558 -10.85 42.58 21.28
C SER A 558 -11.03 41.76 20.01
N ASN A 559 -9.92 41.51 19.31
CA ASN A 559 -9.84 40.37 18.39
C ASN A 559 -10.33 39.10 19.09
N SER A 560 -11.01 38.23 18.33
CA SER A 560 -11.49 36.94 18.80
C SER A 560 -10.35 35.93 18.94
N VAL A 561 -10.37 35.16 20.02
CA VAL A 561 -9.50 34.02 20.28
C VAL A 561 -10.30 32.76 19.97
N HIS A 562 -9.96 32.07 18.89
CA HIS A 562 -10.72 30.92 18.41
C HIS A 562 -10.17 29.60 18.97
N TYR A 563 -11.07 28.64 19.23
CA TYR A 563 -10.77 27.34 19.82
C TYR A 563 -11.54 26.20 19.14
N ARG A 564 -10.83 25.12 18.77
CA ARG A 564 -11.46 23.85 18.39
C ARG A 564 -11.31 22.79 19.48
N VAL A 565 -12.44 22.39 20.06
CA VAL A 565 -12.53 21.32 21.07
C VAL A 565 -13.04 20.05 20.43
N CYS A 566 -12.15 19.06 20.30
CA CYS A 566 -12.44 17.75 19.72
C CYS A 566 -12.85 16.72 20.80
N SER A 567 -13.35 15.57 20.36
CA SER A 567 -13.49 14.37 21.21
C SER A 567 -12.31 13.42 20.97
N ASN A 568 -11.97 12.63 21.99
CA ASN A 568 -11.07 11.48 21.88
C ASN A 568 -11.82 10.14 22.05
N THR A 569 -13.15 10.17 21.99
CA THR A 569 -13.98 8.96 21.97
C THR A 569 -13.76 8.22 20.65
N ASN A 570 -12.78 7.32 20.65
CA ASN A 570 -12.64 6.26 19.66
C ASN A 570 -14.02 5.65 19.40
N LEU A 571 -14.44 5.61 18.14
CA LEU A 571 -15.72 5.04 17.75
C LEU A 571 -15.53 3.52 17.52
N PRO A 572 -16.58 2.70 17.66
CA PRO A 572 -16.48 1.32 17.19
C PRO A 572 -16.22 1.27 15.68
N PRO A 573 -15.47 0.29 15.18
CA PRO A 573 -15.21 0.18 13.76
C PRO A 573 -16.49 -0.09 12.97
N ILE A 574 -16.53 0.30 11.71
CA ILE A 574 -17.68 0.11 10.82
C ILE A 574 -17.48 -1.22 10.08
N ALA A 575 -18.37 -2.18 10.36
CA ALA A 575 -18.38 -3.50 9.75
C ALA A 575 -19.47 -3.60 8.68
N VAL A 576 -19.09 -3.78 7.41
CA VAL A 576 -19.99 -3.87 6.25
C VAL A 576 -20.17 -5.35 5.90
N ASN A 577 -21.34 -5.76 5.39
CA ASN A 577 -21.54 -7.16 5.00
C ASN A 577 -20.89 -7.41 3.62
N ASP A 578 -20.05 -8.44 3.48
CA ASP A 578 -19.45 -8.79 2.18
C ASP A 578 -20.30 -9.78 1.37
N ILE A 579 -20.05 -9.85 0.06
CA ILE A 579 -20.65 -10.89 -0.81
C ILE A 579 -19.65 -11.53 -1.77
N PHE A 580 -19.67 -12.87 -1.82
CA PHE A 580 -18.83 -13.66 -2.73
C PHE A 580 -19.64 -14.79 -3.39
N ASN A 581 -19.51 -14.90 -4.71
CA ASN A 581 -20.06 -16.02 -5.48
C ASN A 581 -18.98 -17.11 -5.66
N THR A 582 -19.39 -18.39 -5.67
CA THR A 582 -18.54 -19.53 -6.04
C THR A 582 -19.33 -20.58 -6.80
N VAL A 583 -18.66 -21.45 -7.56
CA VAL A 583 -19.31 -22.60 -8.21
C VAL A 583 -19.45 -23.75 -7.20
N GLN A 584 -20.50 -24.56 -7.34
CA GLN A 584 -20.63 -25.87 -6.69
C GLN A 584 -19.30 -26.65 -6.73
N ASP A 585 -18.92 -27.25 -5.60
CA ASP A 585 -17.67 -27.99 -5.38
C ASP A 585 -16.36 -27.18 -5.62
N LYS A 586 -16.43 -25.84 -5.70
CA LYS A 586 -15.25 -24.96 -5.78
C LYS A 586 -15.12 -24.07 -4.53
N PRO A 587 -13.92 -24.01 -3.92
CA PRO A 587 -13.66 -23.01 -2.89
C PRO A 587 -13.56 -21.61 -3.50
N VAL A 588 -13.87 -20.61 -2.69
CA VAL A 588 -13.61 -19.18 -2.96
C VAL A 588 -12.69 -18.63 -1.88
N SER A 589 -11.90 -17.62 -2.21
CA SER A 589 -11.00 -16.93 -1.29
C SER A 589 -11.18 -15.43 -1.44
N GLY A 590 -11.18 -14.72 -0.32
CA GLY A 590 -11.47 -13.30 -0.26
C GLY A 590 -10.86 -12.64 0.96
N SER A 591 -11.32 -11.42 1.25
CA SER A 591 -11.04 -10.66 2.46
C SER A 591 -12.36 -10.08 2.95
N VAL A 592 -12.54 -9.96 4.26
CA VAL A 592 -13.67 -9.20 4.85
C VAL A 592 -13.30 -7.73 5.14
N LEU A 593 -12.00 -7.44 5.26
CA LEU A 593 -11.49 -6.09 5.56
C LEU A 593 -11.43 -5.18 4.32
N THR A 594 -12.34 -5.34 3.36
CA THR A 594 -12.26 -4.65 2.05
C THR A 594 -13.06 -3.37 1.98
N ASN A 595 -14.24 -3.35 2.62
CA ASN A 595 -15.18 -2.23 2.78
C ASN A 595 -15.35 -1.83 4.28
N ASP A 596 -14.91 -2.69 5.21
CA ASP A 596 -14.74 -2.37 6.62
C ASP A 596 -13.76 -1.20 6.84
N ARG A 597 -14.07 -0.30 7.79
CA ARG A 597 -13.17 0.79 8.16
C ARG A 597 -13.30 1.25 9.60
N ASP A 598 -12.17 1.67 10.17
CA ASP A 598 -12.13 2.38 11.43
C ASP A 598 -12.43 3.88 11.21
N PRO A 599 -13.38 4.51 11.93
CA PRO A 599 -13.71 5.93 11.77
C PRO A 599 -12.53 6.88 12.06
N GLU A 600 -11.62 6.47 12.95
CA GLU A 600 -10.40 7.18 13.30
C GLU A 600 -9.21 6.84 12.35
N GLY A 601 -9.36 5.85 11.45
CA GLY A 601 -8.36 5.43 10.48
C GLY A 601 -7.29 4.47 11.02
N GLY A 602 -7.54 3.84 12.17
CA GLY A 602 -6.71 2.81 12.78
C GLY A 602 -6.76 1.45 12.07
N PRO A 603 -5.86 0.52 12.43
CA PRO A 603 -5.83 -0.83 11.86
C PRO A 603 -6.94 -1.72 12.46
N LEU A 604 -7.63 -2.45 11.60
CA LEU A 604 -8.61 -3.46 11.99
C LEU A 604 -7.97 -4.85 12.14
N THR A 605 -8.52 -5.65 13.04
CA THR A 605 -8.15 -7.06 13.25
C THR A 605 -9.39 -7.93 13.28
N VAL A 606 -9.34 -9.11 12.65
CA VAL A 606 -10.49 -10.03 12.55
C VAL A 606 -10.34 -11.20 13.51
N THR A 607 -11.45 -11.59 14.11
CA THR A 607 -11.55 -12.83 14.89
C THR A 607 -11.43 -14.06 13.99
N THR A 608 -10.43 -14.92 14.25
CA THR A 608 -10.16 -16.13 13.42
C THR A 608 -11.21 -17.24 13.54
N THR A 609 -12.16 -17.10 14.47
CA THR A 609 -13.31 -17.98 14.64
C THR A 609 -14.56 -17.16 14.32
N PRO A 610 -15.36 -17.54 13.31
CA PRO A 610 -16.61 -16.84 13.01
C PRO A 610 -17.54 -16.78 14.23
N VAL A 611 -18.20 -15.63 14.41
CA VAL A 611 -19.29 -15.40 15.37
C VAL A 611 -20.45 -16.37 15.10
N THR A 612 -20.76 -16.53 13.81
CA THR A 612 -21.71 -17.54 13.30
C THR A 612 -21.00 -18.34 12.22
N PRO A 613 -20.83 -19.67 12.37
CA PRO A 613 -20.19 -20.50 11.36
C PRO A 613 -21.13 -20.77 10.16
N PRO A 614 -20.58 -21.07 8.97
CA PRO A 614 -21.36 -21.47 7.80
C PRO A 614 -22.10 -22.80 8.00
N SER A 615 -23.18 -22.99 7.24
CA SER A 615 -24.10 -24.14 7.36
C SER A 615 -23.97 -25.16 6.23
N LYS A 616 -23.54 -24.73 5.04
CA LYS A 616 -23.37 -25.53 3.82
C LYS A 616 -21.90 -25.79 3.47
N GLY A 617 -20.95 -25.19 4.17
CA GLY A 617 -19.53 -25.41 3.93
C GLY A 617 -18.66 -25.25 5.17
N THR A 618 -17.38 -24.99 4.94
CA THR A 618 -16.39 -24.69 5.97
C THR A 618 -15.62 -23.43 5.61
N VAL A 619 -15.24 -22.62 6.59
CA VAL A 619 -14.44 -21.41 6.40
C VAL A 619 -13.19 -21.45 7.27
N VAL A 620 -12.07 -21.02 6.69
CA VAL A 620 -10.83 -20.72 7.41
C VAL A 620 -10.64 -19.20 7.33
N LEU A 621 -10.82 -18.52 8.47
CA LEU A 621 -10.75 -17.06 8.59
C LEU A 621 -9.47 -16.65 9.33
N ASN A 622 -8.71 -15.72 8.76
CA ASN A 622 -7.42 -15.28 9.30
C ASN A 622 -7.52 -13.89 9.94
N ALA A 623 -6.60 -13.55 10.85
CA ALA A 623 -6.66 -12.32 11.64
C ALA A 623 -6.48 -11.02 10.82
N ASN A 624 -5.95 -11.14 9.60
CA ASN A 624 -5.85 -10.10 8.58
C ASN A 624 -7.09 -10.02 7.66
N GLY A 625 -8.21 -10.63 8.05
CA GLY A 625 -9.46 -10.64 7.30
C GLY A 625 -9.52 -11.58 6.09
N THR A 626 -8.39 -12.11 5.61
CA THR A 626 -8.40 -13.04 4.48
C THR A 626 -9.03 -14.38 4.86
N PHE A 627 -9.89 -14.92 4.00
CA PHE A 627 -10.57 -16.19 4.25
C PHE A 627 -10.52 -17.14 3.05
N VAL A 628 -10.72 -18.43 3.33
CA VAL A 628 -11.04 -19.45 2.32
C VAL A 628 -12.32 -20.15 2.73
N TYR A 629 -13.35 -20.08 1.89
CA TYR A 629 -14.59 -20.83 2.07
C TYR A 629 -14.61 -22.03 1.11
N THR A 630 -14.98 -23.20 1.61
CA THR A 630 -15.12 -24.45 0.83
C THR A 630 -16.54 -25.00 1.00
N PRO A 631 -17.37 -25.08 -0.06
CA PRO A 631 -18.66 -25.76 -0.02
C PRO A 631 -18.53 -27.23 0.38
N ASN A 632 -19.53 -27.78 1.07
CA ASN A 632 -19.67 -29.23 1.20
C ASN A 632 -20.04 -29.83 -0.18
N PRO A 633 -19.61 -31.08 -0.50
CA PRO A 633 -19.86 -31.66 -1.81
C PRO A 633 -21.35 -31.69 -2.20
N GLY A 634 -21.65 -31.17 -3.39
CA GLY A 634 -22.98 -31.18 -4.01
C GLY A 634 -23.95 -30.07 -3.55
N VAL A 635 -23.59 -29.20 -2.60
CA VAL A 635 -24.50 -28.13 -2.12
C VAL A 635 -24.59 -26.94 -3.08
N THR A 636 -25.71 -26.20 -3.03
CA THR A 636 -25.95 -24.97 -3.81
C THR A 636 -26.78 -23.93 -3.06
N GLY A 637 -26.89 -22.73 -3.62
CA GLY A 637 -27.58 -21.58 -3.05
C GLY A 637 -26.80 -20.90 -1.93
N GLN A 638 -27.40 -19.87 -1.34
CA GLN A 638 -26.80 -19.02 -0.30
C GLN A 638 -26.33 -19.79 0.95
N ASP A 639 -25.17 -19.46 1.49
CA ASP A 639 -24.70 -19.82 2.84
C ASP A 639 -24.05 -18.59 3.48
N VAL A 640 -24.08 -18.47 4.81
CA VAL A 640 -23.67 -17.23 5.51
C VAL A 640 -22.78 -17.55 6.69
N PHE A 641 -21.69 -16.79 6.86
CA PHE A 641 -20.92 -16.77 8.10
C PHE A 641 -20.72 -15.34 8.59
N CYS A 642 -20.72 -15.13 9.91
CA CYS A 642 -20.58 -13.80 10.51
C CYS A 642 -19.26 -13.69 11.26
N TYR A 643 -18.62 -12.52 11.17
CA TYR A 643 -17.32 -12.23 11.77
C TYR A 643 -17.40 -11.01 12.70
N GLU A 644 -16.36 -10.85 13.51
CA GLU A 644 -16.17 -9.68 14.37
C GLU A 644 -14.81 -9.04 14.08
N ILE A 645 -14.83 -7.75 13.77
CA ILE A 645 -13.64 -6.89 13.74
C ILE A 645 -13.44 -6.21 15.08
N SER A 646 -12.17 -5.97 15.42
CA SER A 646 -11.74 -5.12 16.53
C SER A 646 -10.73 -4.09 16.05
N ASP A 647 -10.88 -2.85 16.52
CA ASP A 647 -9.91 -1.77 16.34
C ASP A 647 -8.70 -1.89 17.30
N ASN A 648 -7.86 -0.86 17.35
CA ASN A 648 -6.69 -0.82 18.24
C ASN A 648 -7.00 -0.47 19.71
N ALA A 649 -8.22 -0.03 20.02
CA ALA A 649 -8.72 0.23 21.38
C ALA A 649 -9.48 -0.97 21.97
N GLY A 650 -9.84 -1.94 21.13
CA GLY A 650 -10.63 -3.12 21.48
C GLY A 650 -12.15 -2.91 21.37
N LEU A 651 -12.62 -1.84 20.72
CA LEU A 651 -14.04 -1.74 20.34
C LEU A 651 -14.31 -2.64 19.14
N LYS A 652 -15.56 -3.11 19.06
CA LYS A 652 -15.94 -4.26 18.24
C LYS A 652 -17.17 -3.98 17.39
N SER A 653 -17.21 -4.62 16.23
CA SER A 653 -18.31 -4.52 15.28
C SER A 653 -18.45 -5.82 14.50
N THR A 654 -19.65 -6.10 14.01
CA THR A 654 -19.97 -7.38 13.35
C THR A 654 -20.72 -7.19 12.04
N ALA A 655 -20.35 -8.05 11.11
CA ALA A 655 -20.98 -8.19 9.81
C ALA A 655 -20.96 -9.66 9.38
N CYS A 656 -21.58 -9.94 8.24
CA CYS A 656 -21.69 -11.29 7.71
C CYS A 656 -21.30 -11.33 6.24
N VAL A 657 -20.57 -12.38 5.87
CA VAL A 657 -20.23 -12.71 4.50
C VAL A 657 -21.32 -13.62 3.95
N THR A 658 -22.00 -13.19 2.90
CA THR A 658 -22.92 -14.02 2.13
C THR A 658 -22.16 -14.72 1.00
N ILE A 659 -22.21 -16.06 0.99
CA ILE A 659 -21.62 -16.91 -0.04
C ILE A 659 -22.71 -17.50 -0.94
N ASN A 660 -22.75 -17.10 -2.20
CA ASN A 660 -23.68 -17.69 -3.17
C ASN A 660 -23.02 -18.88 -3.87
N ILE A 661 -23.49 -20.10 -3.61
CA ILE A 661 -22.94 -21.34 -4.18
C ILE A 661 -23.72 -21.69 -5.46
N LEU A 662 -23.21 -21.24 -6.60
CA LEU A 662 -23.88 -21.31 -7.89
C LEU A 662 -23.92 -22.76 -8.41
N PRO A 663 -25.07 -23.27 -8.90
CA PRO A 663 -25.13 -24.56 -9.58
C PRO A 663 -24.32 -24.51 -10.89
N ALA A 664 -23.88 -25.67 -11.38
CA ALA A 664 -23.50 -25.78 -12.78
C ALA A 664 -24.73 -25.50 -13.68
N PRO A 665 -24.65 -24.60 -14.68
CA PRO A 665 -25.81 -24.19 -15.45
C PRO A 665 -26.32 -25.32 -16.33
N THR A 666 -27.62 -25.32 -16.58
CA THR A 666 -28.32 -26.41 -17.25
C THR A 666 -28.91 -25.96 -18.60
N VAL A 667 -29.57 -26.87 -19.33
CA VAL A 667 -30.41 -26.53 -20.50
C VAL A 667 -31.88 -26.33 -20.14
N GLU A 668 -32.20 -26.41 -18.86
CA GLU A 668 -33.51 -26.21 -18.25
C GLU A 668 -33.46 -24.84 -17.54
N ASN A 669 -34.59 -24.13 -17.41
CA ASN A 669 -34.56 -22.79 -16.79
C ASN A 669 -34.02 -22.91 -15.35
N ASN A 670 -32.95 -22.19 -15.04
CA ASN A 670 -32.41 -22.08 -13.70
C ASN A 670 -33.03 -20.89 -12.97
N LYS A 671 -32.90 -20.86 -11.64
CA LYS A 671 -33.28 -19.69 -10.85
C LYS A 671 -32.22 -18.60 -11.04
N PRO A 672 -32.62 -17.32 -11.04
CA PRO A 672 -31.74 -16.24 -10.62
C PRO A 672 -31.06 -16.56 -9.29
N ILE A 673 -29.89 -15.99 -9.08
CA ILE A 673 -29.22 -15.94 -7.78
C ILE A 673 -29.47 -14.53 -7.26
N ALA A 674 -30.38 -14.41 -6.29
CA ALA A 674 -30.59 -13.14 -5.61
C ALA A 674 -29.43 -12.92 -4.64
N ALA A 675 -28.75 -11.78 -4.74
CA ALA A 675 -27.54 -11.49 -3.98
C ALA A 675 -27.85 -10.52 -2.83
N ASP A 676 -27.48 -10.87 -1.59
CA ASP A 676 -27.70 -9.97 -0.45
C ASP A 676 -26.95 -8.64 -0.66
N ASP A 677 -27.68 -7.53 -0.57
CA ASP A 677 -27.12 -6.19 -0.67
C ASP A 677 -26.60 -5.73 0.69
N ALA A 678 -25.40 -5.16 0.68
CA ALA A 678 -24.88 -4.33 1.75
C ALA A 678 -24.75 -2.90 1.27
N THR A 679 -25.23 -1.94 2.06
CA THR A 679 -24.96 -0.52 1.78
C THR A 679 -25.00 0.29 3.06
N GLU A 680 -24.55 1.53 2.96
CA GLU A 680 -24.53 2.47 4.08
C GLU A 680 -25.23 3.77 3.69
N THR A 681 -25.63 4.54 4.69
CA THR A 681 -26.03 5.94 4.51
C THR A 681 -25.80 6.71 5.79
N TYR A 682 -25.77 8.03 5.73
CA TYR A 682 -25.75 8.85 6.96
C TYR A 682 -27.16 9.13 7.48
N LEU A 683 -27.24 9.43 8.76
CA LEU A 683 -28.44 9.86 9.46
C LEU A 683 -29.21 10.93 8.64
N ASN A 684 -30.50 10.66 8.41
CA ASN A 684 -31.43 11.47 7.60
C ASN A 684 -31.07 11.60 6.10
N THR A 685 -30.11 10.83 5.57
CA THR A 685 -29.73 10.83 4.16
C THR A 685 -30.42 9.68 3.40
N VAL A 686 -31.10 10.02 2.30
CA VAL A 686 -31.74 9.05 1.40
C VAL A 686 -30.68 8.38 0.54
N VAL A 687 -30.73 7.05 0.41
CA VAL A 687 -29.85 6.25 -0.47
C VAL A 687 -30.67 5.51 -1.53
N VAL A 688 -30.12 5.38 -2.74
CA VAL A 688 -30.74 4.66 -3.86
C VAL A 688 -29.95 3.38 -4.13
N ILE A 689 -30.56 2.26 -3.76
CA ILE A 689 -29.96 0.93 -3.74
C ILE A 689 -30.27 0.24 -5.08
N LYS A 690 -29.24 -0.20 -5.79
CA LYS A 690 -29.35 -0.79 -7.14
C LYS A 690 -29.13 -2.32 -7.09
N VAL A 691 -30.05 -3.03 -6.48
CA VAL A 691 -29.96 -4.48 -6.18
C VAL A 691 -29.66 -5.39 -7.39
N LYS A 692 -29.92 -4.92 -8.61
CA LYS A 692 -29.51 -5.64 -9.83
C LYS A 692 -28.00 -5.60 -10.14
N ALA A 693 -27.17 -5.00 -9.28
CA ALA A 693 -25.73 -4.85 -9.52
C ALA A 693 -24.93 -6.12 -9.17
N ASN A 694 -25.36 -6.85 -8.14
CA ASN A 694 -24.79 -8.12 -7.68
C ASN A 694 -25.71 -9.33 -8.02
N ASP A 695 -27.01 -9.12 -8.24
CA ASP A 695 -27.92 -10.15 -8.79
C ASP A 695 -27.42 -10.68 -10.14
N VAL A 696 -27.44 -12.01 -10.30
CA VAL A 696 -26.98 -12.69 -11.52
C VAL A 696 -27.87 -13.87 -11.86
N ASP A 697 -27.95 -14.22 -13.14
CA ASP A 697 -28.63 -15.43 -13.61
C ASP A 697 -27.60 -16.39 -14.24
N PRO A 698 -27.64 -17.71 -13.96
CA PRO A 698 -26.67 -18.67 -14.49
C PRO A 698 -27.01 -19.17 -15.91
N ASP A 699 -28.22 -18.94 -16.42
CA ASP A 699 -28.57 -19.26 -17.81
C ASP A 699 -27.86 -18.33 -18.82
N PRO A 700 -27.71 -18.71 -20.10
CA PRO A 700 -26.98 -17.92 -21.09
C PRO A 700 -27.55 -16.50 -21.28
N THR A 701 -26.70 -15.49 -21.05
CA THR A 701 -27.03 -14.06 -21.17
C THR A 701 -27.70 -13.70 -22.50
N GLY A 702 -28.80 -12.95 -22.44
CA GLY A 702 -29.57 -12.55 -23.64
C GLY A 702 -30.57 -13.60 -24.13
N THR A 703 -30.73 -14.71 -23.40
CA THR A 703 -31.94 -15.53 -23.44
C THR A 703 -32.98 -15.02 -22.42
N PRO A 704 -34.28 -15.31 -22.57
CA PRO A 704 -35.28 -14.90 -21.57
C PRO A 704 -35.03 -15.48 -20.17
N ASN A 705 -34.47 -16.70 -20.10
CA ASN A 705 -33.94 -17.30 -18.88
C ASN A 705 -32.85 -16.42 -18.27
N GLY A 706 -31.72 -16.27 -18.98
CA GLY A 706 -30.57 -15.43 -18.59
C GLY A 706 -30.80 -13.92 -18.74
N THR A 707 -31.99 -13.43 -18.34
CA THR A 707 -32.36 -12.01 -18.29
C THR A 707 -33.24 -11.76 -17.06
N LEU A 708 -32.73 -10.99 -16.10
CA LEU A 708 -33.44 -10.62 -14.88
C LEU A 708 -34.59 -9.62 -15.14
N GLY A 709 -35.73 -9.85 -14.49
CA GLY A 709 -36.89 -8.96 -14.45
C GLY A 709 -36.68 -7.76 -13.52
N ASN A 710 -37.76 -7.11 -13.08
CA ASN A 710 -37.70 -6.06 -12.04
C ASN A 710 -37.91 -6.67 -10.64
N PRO A 711 -37.17 -6.21 -9.62
CA PRO A 711 -37.32 -6.73 -8.27
C PRO A 711 -38.66 -6.33 -7.67
N THR A 712 -39.20 -7.18 -6.81
CA THR A 712 -40.43 -6.95 -6.05
C THR A 712 -40.10 -6.94 -4.57
N LYS A 713 -40.36 -5.83 -3.87
CA LYS A 713 -40.18 -5.72 -2.42
C LYS A 713 -41.14 -6.66 -1.69
N LEU A 714 -40.62 -7.50 -0.79
CA LEU A 714 -41.40 -8.46 -0.01
C LEU A 714 -41.72 -7.96 1.41
N THR A 715 -40.77 -7.27 2.05
CA THR A 715 -40.91 -6.73 3.41
C THR A 715 -40.59 -5.24 3.47
N ASN A 716 -40.93 -4.58 4.57
CA ASN A 716 -40.49 -3.20 4.85
C ASN A 716 -39.40 -3.22 5.94
N PRO A 717 -38.51 -2.21 5.96
CA PRO A 717 -37.64 -1.99 7.11
C PRO A 717 -38.42 -1.68 8.38
N THR A 718 -37.73 -1.77 9.53
CA THR A 718 -38.32 -1.44 10.84
C THR A 718 -38.06 0.02 11.20
N ASN A 719 -36.91 0.58 10.78
CA ASN A 719 -36.46 1.91 11.19
C ASN A 719 -36.36 2.90 10.03
N GLY A 720 -37.00 2.61 8.90
CA GLY A 720 -37.03 3.46 7.72
C GLY A 720 -38.14 3.08 6.75
N THR A 721 -38.14 3.71 5.58
CA THR A 721 -39.12 3.45 4.51
C THR A 721 -38.43 3.18 3.19
N VAL A 722 -39.01 2.28 2.38
CA VAL A 722 -38.48 1.91 1.05
C VAL A 722 -39.54 2.10 -0.01
N VAL A 723 -39.17 2.82 -1.07
CA VAL A 723 -39.97 2.95 -2.31
C VAL A 723 -39.26 2.20 -3.42
N LEU A 724 -40.00 1.40 -4.19
CA LEU A 724 -39.54 0.82 -5.45
C LEU A 724 -39.72 1.86 -6.56
N ASN A 725 -38.62 2.24 -7.21
CA ASN A 725 -38.62 3.17 -8.33
C ASN A 725 -38.98 2.44 -9.65
N PRO A 726 -39.50 3.15 -10.67
CA PRO A 726 -39.89 2.54 -11.95
C PRO A 726 -38.74 1.87 -12.73
N ASP A 727 -37.48 2.22 -12.43
CA ASP A 727 -36.27 1.64 -13.02
C ASP A 727 -35.84 0.32 -12.35
N GLY A 728 -36.48 -0.07 -11.24
CA GLY A 728 -36.13 -1.25 -10.45
C GLY A 728 -35.16 -0.98 -9.30
N THR A 729 -34.81 0.27 -9.00
CA THR A 729 -34.00 0.63 -7.82
C THR A 729 -34.88 0.83 -6.57
N PHE A 730 -34.30 0.71 -5.38
CA PHE A 730 -34.97 0.99 -4.11
C PHE A 730 -34.46 2.28 -3.47
N ALA A 731 -35.33 3.25 -3.23
CA ALA A 731 -35.00 4.43 -2.42
C ALA A 731 -35.29 4.14 -0.95
N TYR A 732 -34.25 4.04 -0.11
CA TYR A 732 -34.36 3.93 1.35
C TYR A 732 -34.24 5.30 2.01
N THR A 733 -35.21 5.64 2.86
CA THR A 733 -35.20 6.83 3.71
C THR A 733 -35.17 6.39 5.18
N PRO A 734 -34.10 6.69 5.95
CA PRO A 734 -34.05 6.44 7.39
C PRO A 734 -35.16 7.20 8.14
N SER A 735 -35.65 6.66 9.25
CA SER A 735 -36.47 7.43 10.19
C SER A 735 -35.65 8.52 10.84
N THR A 736 -36.27 9.69 11.09
CA THR A 736 -35.60 10.84 11.69
C THR A 736 -34.94 10.49 13.02
N GLY A 737 -33.60 10.59 13.08
CA GLY A 737 -32.82 10.27 14.29
C GLY A 737 -32.33 8.83 14.40
N PHE A 738 -32.65 7.93 13.45
CA PHE A 738 -32.17 6.55 13.48
C PHE A 738 -30.70 6.42 13.10
N ILE A 739 -29.98 5.56 13.83
CA ILE A 739 -28.59 5.13 13.63
C ILE A 739 -28.54 3.63 13.97
N GLY A 740 -27.90 2.82 13.13
CA GLY A 740 -27.82 1.36 13.27
C GLY A 740 -28.12 0.61 11.97
N LYS A 741 -28.11 -0.73 12.01
CA LYS A 741 -28.49 -1.58 10.87
C LYS A 741 -30.02 -1.72 10.78
N ASP A 742 -30.57 -1.60 9.58
CA ASP A 742 -31.98 -1.81 9.23
C ASP A 742 -32.06 -2.68 7.96
N THR A 743 -33.12 -3.49 7.80
CA THR A 743 -33.15 -4.54 6.77
C THR A 743 -34.50 -4.67 6.08
N PHE A 744 -34.50 -4.99 4.79
CA PHE A 744 -35.69 -5.45 4.07
C PHE A 744 -35.33 -6.54 3.06
N THR A 745 -36.33 -7.25 2.54
CA THR A 745 -36.15 -8.33 1.55
C THR A 745 -36.90 -8.03 0.26
N TYR A 746 -36.34 -8.51 -0.85
CA TYR A 746 -36.97 -8.48 -2.17
C TYR A 746 -36.93 -9.88 -2.82
N SER A 747 -37.68 -10.03 -3.90
CA SER A 747 -37.52 -11.11 -4.87
C SER A 747 -37.12 -10.55 -6.22
N ILE A 748 -36.26 -11.26 -6.94
CA ILE A 748 -36.04 -11.06 -8.37
C ILE A 748 -36.37 -12.35 -9.12
N CYS A 749 -36.83 -12.23 -10.35
CA CYS A 749 -37.26 -13.35 -11.19
C CYS A 749 -36.66 -13.23 -12.59
N ASP A 750 -36.44 -14.36 -13.26
CA ASP A 750 -36.09 -14.40 -14.68
C ASP A 750 -37.29 -14.01 -15.58
N ASN A 751 -37.03 -13.74 -16.86
CA ASN A 751 -38.06 -13.52 -17.89
C ASN A 751 -38.38 -14.80 -18.70
N GLY A 752 -38.03 -15.97 -18.17
CA GLY A 752 -38.26 -17.29 -18.72
C GLY A 752 -39.71 -17.77 -18.61
N THR A 753 -39.94 -19.05 -18.88
CA THR A 753 -41.29 -19.64 -18.84
C THR A 753 -41.22 -21.14 -18.50
N PRO A 754 -41.65 -21.57 -17.29
CA PRO A 754 -42.11 -20.73 -16.19
C PRO A 754 -41.01 -19.79 -15.69
N SER A 755 -41.40 -18.57 -15.31
CA SER A 755 -40.49 -17.65 -14.63
C SER A 755 -40.18 -18.18 -13.23
N LEU A 756 -38.89 -18.25 -12.88
CA LEU A 756 -38.40 -18.65 -11.57
C LEU A 756 -37.87 -17.42 -10.83
N CYS A 757 -38.01 -17.43 -9.51
CA CYS A 757 -37.64 -16.31 -8.65
C CYS A 757 -36.75 -16.77 -7.50
N ASP A 758 -35.91 -15.88 -7.02
CA ASP A 758 -35.11 -16.04 -5.80
C ASP A 758 -35.21 -14.78 -4.92
N THR A 759 -34.68 -14.82 -3.69
CA THR A 759 -34.91 -13.77 -2.68
C THR A 759 -33.67 -13.44 -1.88
N ALA A 760 -33.38 -12.14 -1.75
CA ALA A 760 -32.23 -11.62 -1.01
C ALA A 760 -32.63 -10.57 0.03
N THR A 761 -31.70 -10.29 0.95
CA THR A 761 -31.83 -9.31 2.03
C THR A 761 -30.95 -8.11 1.75
N VAL A 762 -31.54 -6.92 1.79
CA VAL A 762 -30.82 -5.64 1.80
C VAL A 762 -30.55 -5.25 3.24
N THR A 763 -29.28 -5.03 3.58
CA THR A 763 -28.82 -4.50 4.86
C THR A 763 -28.31 -3.08 4.68
N ILE A 764 -28.90 -2.12 5.40
CA ILE A 764 -28.51 -0.71 5.39
C ILE A 764 -27.90 -0.35 6.74
N THR A 765 -26.63 0.03 6.78
CA THR A 765 -26.01 0.64 7.96
C THR A 765 -26.24 2.15 7.94
N VAL A 766 -27.08 2.66 8.85
CA VAL A 766 -27.30 4.10 9.01
C VAL A 766 -26.30 4.65 10.03
N LEU A 767 -25.35 5.46 9.57
CA LEU A 767 -24.22 6.00 10.34
C LEU A 767 -24.53 7.39 10.92
N PRO A 768 -23.94 7.79 12.06
CA PRO A 768 -23.99 9.17 12.53
C PRO A 768 -23.40 10.12 11.49
N THR A 769 -24.05 11.26 11.20
CA THR A 769 -23.49 12.27 10.29
C THR A 769 -22.16 12.79 10.84
N PRO A 770 -21.04 12.73 10.09
CA PRO A 770 -19.76 13.27 10.54
C PRO A 770 -19.84 14.78 10.81
N LEU A 771 -18.96 15.29 11.67
CA LEU A 771 -18.77 16.73 11.85
C LEU A 771 -18.41 17.40 10.52
N ALA A 772 -18.90 18.63 10.33
CA ALA A 772 -18.96 19.31 9.04
C ALA A 772 -17.66 19.23 8.20
N GLY A 773 -17.81 18.77 6.96
CA GLY A 773 -16.74 18.56 5.99
C GLY A 773 -17.12 17.50 4.96
N ASN A 774 -16.18 17.20 4.06
CA ASN A 774 -16.26 16.14 3.06
C ASN A 774 -16.44 14.75 3.71
N LYS A 775 -17.37 13.94 3.22
CA LYS A 775 -17.60 12.54 3.61
C LYS A 775 -16.81 11.61 2.66
N PRO A 776 -16.41 10.41 3.10
CA PRO A 776 -15.98 9.40 2.15
C PRO A 776 -17.17 9.00 1.26
N PRO A 777 -16.93 8.60 -0.01
CA PRO A 777 -17.90 7.80 -0.74
C PRO A 777 -18.18 6.49 0.01
N VAL A 778 -19.25 5.81 -0.39
CA VAL A 778 -19.56 4.44 0.05
C VAL A 778 -19.32 3.52 -1.15
N ALA A 779 -18.38 2.58 -0.98
CA ALA A 779 -18.15 1.49 -1.92
C ALA A 779 -19.02 0.27 -1.56
N VAL A 780 -19.50 -0.46 -2.55
CA VAL A 780 -20.32 -1.67 -2.39
C VAL A 780 -19.72 -2.82 -3.20
N ASP A 781 -19.73 -4.03 -2.64
CA ASP A 781 -19.24 -5.22 -3.34
C ASP A 781 -20.10 -5.58 -4.55
N ASP A 782 -19.44 -5.87 -5.67
CA ASP A 782 -20.08 -6.34 -6.90
C ASP A 782 -19.95 -7.86 -7.10
N ALA A 783 -20.87 -8.43 -7.86
CA ALA A 783 -20.73 -9.76 -8.40
C ALA A 783 -21.04 -9.79 -9.90
N ASN A 784 -20.38 -10.68 -10.64
CA ASN A 784 -20.66 -10.88 -12.07
C ASN A 784 -20.41 -12.34 -12.47
N VAL A 785 -21.16 -12.84 -13.45
CA VAL A 785 -21.13 -14.24 -13.90
C VAL A 785 -20.82 -14.31 -15.39
N THR A 786 -19.99 -15.28 -15.76
CA THR A 786 -19.75 -15.62 -17.17
C THR A 786 -19.59 -17.11 -17.37
N LEU A 787 -19.72 -17.56 -18.61
CA LEU A 787 -19.43 -18.94 -19.00
C LEU A 787 -17.94 -19.12 -19.32
N LEU A 788 -17.44 -20.35 -19.16
CA LEU A 788 -16.12 -20.81 -19.55
C LEU A 788 -15.65 -20.20 -20.89
N ASN A 789 -14.44 -19.61 -20.88
CA ASN A 789 -13.80 -18.94 -22.01
C ASN A 789 -14.55 -17.72 -22.59
N THR A 790 -15.56 -17.18 -21.90
CA THR A 790 -16.38 -16.05 -22.38
C THR A 790 -16.02 -14.77 -21.63
N PRO A 791 -15.55 -13.70 -22.31
CA PRO A 791 -15.38 -12.39 -21.68
C PRO A 791 -16.72 -11.77 -21.26
N VAL A 792 -16.72 -11.01 -20.17
CA VAL A 792 -17.91 -10.30 -19.66
C VAL A 792 -17.56 -8.86 -19.33
N ASN A 793 -18.54 -7.96 -19.51
CA ASN A 793 -18.43 -6.55 -19.15
C ASN A 793 -19.24 -6.27 -17.89
N GLY A 794 -18.84 -5.26 -17.13
CA GLY A 794 -19.60 -4.72 -16.00
C GLY A 794 -19.19 -3.28 -15.69
N THR A 795 -19.74 -2.76 -14.61
CA THR A 795 -19.27 -1.52 -13.98
C THR A 795 -19.48 -1.63 -12.48
N VAL A 796 -18.60 -0.99 -11.71
CA VAL A 796 -18.71 -0.86 -10.25
C VAL A 796 -19.44 0.44 -9.86
N ALA A 797 -19.60 1.37 -10.80
CA ALA A 797 -20.24 2.66 -10.55
C ALA A 797 -21.79 2.61 -10.42
N THR A 798 -22.36 1.43 -10.15
CA THR A 798 -23.80 1.17 -10.17
C THR A 798 -24.43 1.16 -8.77
N ASN A 799 -23.78 0.55 -7.80
CA ASN A 799 -24.18 0.45 -6.39
C ASN A 799 -23.50 1.54 -5.54
N ASP A 800 -22.28 1.94 -5.88
CA ASP A 800 -21.53 3.03 -5.26
C ASP A 800 -22.22 4.41 -5.29
N PHE A 801 -21.98 5.23 -4.26
CA PHE A 801 -22.41 6.63 -4.24
C PHE A 801 -21.57 7.54 -3.34
N ASP A 802 -21.69 8.86 -3.55
CA ASP A 802 -21.14 9.89 -2.66
C ASP A 802 -22.25 10.50 -1.78
N PRO A 803 -22.17 10.40 -0.44
CA PRO A 803 -23.14 11.02 0.46
C PRO A 803 -23.16 12.55 0.45
N ASP A 804 -22.12 13.23 -0.05
CA ASP A 804 -22.11 14.67 -0.32
C ASP A 804 -22.72 15.05 -1.69
N ASN A 805 -23.00 14.07 -2.56
CA ASN A 805 -23.77 14.15 -3.82
C ASN A 805 -23.35 15.19 -4.90
N ASN A 806 -22.28 15.97 -4.67
CA ASN A 806 -21.84 17.05 -5.58
C ASN A 806 -20.43 16.85 -6.17
N THR A 807 -19.77 15.76 -5.81
CA THR A 807 -18.37 15.42 -6.07
C THR A 807 -18.25 14.34 -7.15
N PRO A 808 -17.55 14.58 -8.27
CA PRO A 808 -17.21 13.54 -9.23
C PRO A 808 -16.38 12.41 -8.61
N LEU A 809 -16.85 11.18 -8.78
CA LEU A 809 -16.18 9.97 -8.28
C LEU A 809 -15.19 9.44 -9.32
N THR A 810 -14.01 9.04 -8.85
CA THR A 810 -12.93 8.47 -9.67
C THR A 810 -12.64 7.04 -9.21
N PHE A 811 -12.71 6.09 -10.14
CA PHE A 811 -12.51 4.67 -9.86
C PHE A 811 -11.10 4.21 -10.24
N THR A 812 -10.49 3.38 -9.41
CA THR A 812 -9.16 2.81 -9.64
C THR A 812 -9.08 1.36 -9.19
N ARG A 813 -8.61 0.45 -10.04
CA ARG A 813 -8.37 -0.94 -9.63
C ARG A 813 -7.14 -1.02 -8.71
N VAL A 814 -7.28 -1.69 -7.58
CA VAL A 814 -6.21 -1.90 -6.58
C VAL A 814 -5.44 -3.19 -6.90
N ASN A 815 -6.11 -4.35 -6.82
CA ASN A 815 -5.53 -5.66 -7.13
C ASN A 815 -6.04 -6.19 -8.46
N ALA A 816 -5.29 -7.09 -9.10
CA ALA A 816 -5.73 -7.80 -10.31
C ALA A 816 -6.32 -9.19 -9.96
N PRO A 817 -7.19 -9.75 -10.82
CA PRO A 817 -7.62 -11.14 -10.70
C PRO A 817 -6.45 -12.13 -10.84
N THR A 818 -6.66 -13.36 -10.39
CA THR A 818 -5.64 -14.43 -10.35
C THR A 818 -5.79 -15.46 -11.45
N ASN A 819 -7.00 -15.64 -11.98
CA ASN A 819 -7.40 -16.63 -12.98
C ASN A 819 -7.97 -16.01 -14.26
N GLY A 820 -7.81 -14.69 -14.45
CA GLY A 820 -8.08 -14.02 -15.72
C GLY A 820 -7.53 -12.59 -15.74
N THR A 821 -7.87 -11.83 -16.77
CA THR A 821 -7.43 -10.43 -16.94
C THR A 821 -8.61 -9.47 -16.89
N VAL A 822 -8.40 -8.31 -16.27
CA VAL A 822 -9.36 -7.21 -16.26
C VAL A 822 -8.76 -5.99 -16.95
N VAL A 823 -9.52 -5.41 -17.87
CA VAL A 823 -9.38 -4.00 -18.28
C VAL A 823 -10.35 -3.20 -17.42
N PHE A 824 -9.88 -2.15 -16.74
CA PHE A 824 -10.67 -1.35 -15.81
C PHE A 824 -10.46 0.13 -16.12
N ASN A 825 -11.54 0.89 -16.23
CA ASN A 825 -11.56 2.29 -16.63
C ASN A 825 -11.85 3.21 -15.44
N THR A 826 -11.52 4.50 -15.57
CA THR A 826 -11.68 5.49 -14.49
C THR A 826 -13.13 5.86 -14.17
N ASP A 827 -14.09 5.43 -14.99
CA ASP A 827 -15.54 5.55 -14.82
C ASP A 827 -16.18 4.32 -14.14
N GLY A 828 -15.36 3.39 -13.64
CA GLY A 828 -15.78 2.16 -12.99
C GLY A 828 -16.13 1.02 -13.95
N SER A 829 -16.19 1.27 -15.26
CA SER A 829 -16.47 0.21 -16.24
C SER A 829 -15.30 -0.75 -16.42
N TYR A 830 -15.60 -2.03 -16.63
CA TYR A 830 -14.59 -3.07 -16.79
C TYR A 830 -14.98 -4.16 -17.80
N THR A 831 -13.95 -4.81 -18.35
CA THR A 831 -14.05 -6.05 -19.12
C THR A 831 -13.18 -7.11 -18.45
N TYR A 832 -13.79 -8.21 -18.02
CA TYR A 832 -13.09 -9.41 -17.54
C TYR A 832 -12.96 -10.45 -18.66
N THR A 833 -11.79 -11.08 -18.78
CA THR A 833 -11.53 -12.22 -19.64
C THR A 833 -10.96 -13.37 -18.80
N PRO A 834 -11.70 -14.48 -18.62
CA PRO A 834 -11.19 -15.68 -17.95
C PRO A 834 -9.95 -16.26 -18.64
N THR A 835 -9.05 -16.88 -17.87
CA THR A 835 -8.00 -17.74 -18.44
C THR A 835 -8.65 -18.95 -19.11
N THR A 836 -8.15 -19.33 -20.29
CA THR A 836 -8.69 -20.45 -21.06
C THR A 836 -8.69 -21.74 -20.24
N GLY A 837 -9.87 -22.34 -20.04
CA GLY A 837 -10.07 -23.55 -19.25
C GLY A 837 -10.47 -23.32 -17.78
N PHE A 838 -10.48 -22.08 -17.29
CA PHE A 838 -10.84 -21.79 -15.89
C PHE A 838 -12.35 -21.95 -15.61
N VAL A 839 -12.68 -22.56 -14.47
CA VAL A 839 -14.03 -22.68 -13.90
C VAL A 839 -13.92 -22.58 -12.38
N GLY A 840 -14.56 -21.58 -11.79
CA GLY A 840 -14.40 -21.20 -10.38
C GLY A 840 -14.69 -19.72 -10.15
N SER A 841 -14.39 -19.25 -8.94
CA SER A 841 -14.46 -17.82 -8.57
C SER A 841 -13.08 -17.17 -8.71
N ASP A 842 -13.05 -15.92 -9.18
CA ASP A 842 -11.87 -15.06 -9.19
C ASP A 842 -12.28 -13.66 -8.68
N VAL A 843 -11.36 -12.91 -8.07
CA VAL A 843 -11.70 -11.66 -7.36
C VAL A 843 -10.70 -10.57 -7.73
N PHE A 844 -11.19 -9.35 -7.93
CA PHE A 844 -10.34 -8.15 -7.91
C PHE A 844 -10.90 -7.11 -6.92
N THR A 845 -10.05 -6.19 -6.46
CA THR A 845 -10.48 -5.07 -5.62
C THR A 845 -10.31 -3.76 -6.35
N TYR A 846 -11.20 -2.82 -6.09
CA TYR A 846 -11.14 -1.45 -6.58
C TYR A 846 -11.25 -0.45 -5.43
N LYS A 847 -10.94 0.79 -5.75
CA LYS A 847 -10.96 1.95 -4.87
C LYS A 847 -11.67 3.09 -5.58
N ILE A 848 -12.67 3.64 -4.93
CA ILE A 848 -13.39 4.84 -5.34
C ILE A 848 -12.89 6.03 -4.53
N CYS A 849 -12.72 7.20 -5.15
CA CYS A 849 -12.36 8.45 -4.48
C CYS A 849 -13.26 9.59 -4.94
N ASP A 850 -13.58 10.49 -4.01
CA ASP A 850 -14.24 11.77 -4.31
C ASP A 850 -13.28 12.81 -4.89
N SER A 851 -13.79 14.02 -5.16
CA SER A 851 -13.00 15.19 -5.55
C SER A 851 -13.05 16.31 -4.49
N GLY A 852 -13.35 15.98 -3.25
CA GLY A 852 -13.50 16.90 -2.13
C GLY A 852 -12.16 17.40 -1.57
N VAL A 853 -12.23 18.21 -0.50
CA VAL A 853 -11.04 18.71 0.20
C VAL A 853 -11.20 18.50 1.71
N PRO A 854 -10.38 17.63 2.34
CA PRO A 854 -9.47 16.67 1.71
C PRO A 854 -10.23 15.62 0.91
N VAL A 855 -9.59 15.11 -0.15
CA VAL A 855 -10.09 13.94 -0.91
C VAL A 855 -10.21 12.76 0.04
N LYS A 856 -11.35 12.07 0.03
CA LYS A 856 -11.55 10.78 0.68
C LYS A 856 -11.87 9.71 -0.34
N CYS A 857 -11.77 8.47 0.12
CA CYS A 857 -11.89 7.28 -0.71
C CYS A 857 -12.40 6.11 0.12
N ASP A 858 -12.93 5.11 -0.57
CA ASP A 858 -13.39 3.84 -0.02
C ASP A 858 -12.99 2.68 -0.95
N THR A 859 -13.14 1.43 -0.51
CA THR A 859 -12.73 0.23 -1.26
C THR A 859 -13.77 -0.89 -1.20
N ALA A 860 -13.83 -1.71 -2.25
CA ALA A 860 -14.68 -2.91 -2.31
C ALA A 860 -14.11 -3.96 -3.28
N THR A 861 -14.77 -5.12 -3.33
CA THR A 861 -14.45 -6.26 -4.21
C THR A 861 -15.37 -6.33 -5.42
N VAL A 862 -14.91 -7.04 -6.45
CA VAL A 862 -15.74 -7.58 -7.52
C VAL A 862 -15.49 -9.08 -7.60
N THR A 863 -16.52 -9.88 -7.30
CA THR A 863 -16.43 -11.34 -7.37
C THR A 863 -16.93 -11.87 -8.72
N LEU A 864 -16.02 -12.46 -9.48
CA LEU A 864 -16.21 -12.90 -10.86
C LEU A 864 -16.32 -14.43 -10.91
N THR A 865 -17.52 -14.98 -11.12
CA THR A 865 -17.71 -16.43 -11.20
C THR A 865 -17.76 -16.92 -12.65
N VAL A 866 -16.87 -17.86 -12.97
CA VAL A 866 -16.80 -18.52 -14.28
C VAL A 866 -17.43 -19.90 -14.18
N LEU A 867 -18.63 -20.05 -14.73
CA LEU A 867 -19.41 -21.28 -14.77
C LEU A 867 -18.93 -22.22 -15.89
N PRO A 868 -19.07 -23.55 -15.74
CA PRO A 868 -18.88 -24.47 -16.86
C PRO A 868 -19.97 -24.26 -17.92
N LEU A 869 -19.74 -24.74 -19.14
CA LEU A 869 -20.74 -24.63 -20.22
C LEU A 869 -22.00 -25.48 -19.92
N PRO A 870 -23.22 -25.00 -20.24
CA PRO A 870 -24.46 -25.77 -20.06
C PRO A 870 -24.41 -27.15 -20.72
N VAL A 871 -24.86 -28.18 -20.01
CA VAL A 871 -24.82 -29.58 -20.45
C VAL A 871 -26.19 -30.22 -20.57
N ALA A 872 -26.33 -31.16 -21.51
CA ALA A 872 -27.49 -32.02 -21.63
C ALA A 872 -27.12 -33.47 -21.96
N LYS A 873 -28.01 -34.39 -21.62
CA LYS A 873 -27.94 -35.81 -21.98
C LYS A 873 -29.00 -36.17 -23.01
N LEU A 874 -28.60 -36.95 -24.00
CA LEU A 874 -29.47 -37.51 -25.02
C LEU A 874 -29.42 -39.04 -24.92
N VAL A 875 -30.53 -39.65 -24.51
CA VAL A 875 -30.75 -41.09 -24.55
C VAL A 875 -31.45 -41.39 -25.87
N LEU A 876 -30.76 -42.05 -26.79
CA LEU A 876 -31.27 -42.34 -28.14
C LEU A 876 -31.53 -43.84 -28.30
N ARG A 877 -32.63 -44.17 -28.99
CA ARG A 877 -32.89 -45.54 -29.47
C ARG A 877 -33.08 -45.56 -30.96
N VAL A 878 -32.35 -46.45 -31.63
CA VAL A 878 -32.40 -46.66 -33.08
C VAL A 878 -32.16 -48.12 -33.40
N LEU A 879 -32.96 -48.69 -34.30
CA LEU A 879 -32.72 -50.01 -34.87
C LEU A 879 -32.26 -49.85 -36.32
N LEU A 880 -31.24 -50.61 -36.71
CA LEU A 880 -30.74 -50.69 -38.06
C LEU A 880 -31.35 -51.93 -38.71
N GLN A 881 -32.12 -51.76 -39.80
CA GLN A 881 -32.78 -52.89 -40.48
C GLN A 881 -31.76 -53.95 -40.93
N GLY A 882 -30.60 -53.52 -41.43
CA GLY A 882 -29.51 -54.41 -41.83
C GLY A 882 -28.99 -55.28 -40.68
N ALA A 883 -29.22 -54.89 -39.42
CA ALA A 883 -28.76 -55.60 -38.22
C ALA A 883 -29.82 -56.48 -37.55
N LEU A 884 -31.11 -56.21 -37.77
CA LEU A 884 -32.21 -57.13 -37.41
C LEU A 884 -32.34 -58.31 -38.39
N TYR A 885 -31.57 -58.32 -39.48
CA TYR A 885 -31.70 -59.36 -40.50
C TYR A 885 -31.20 -60.72 -39.99
N GLY A 886 -32.09 -61.71 -40.02
CA GLY A 886 -31.78 -63.10 -39.68
C GLY A 886 -31.68 -63.39 -38.18
N THR A 887 -32.03 -62.43 -37.30
CA THR A 887 -32.07 -62.66 -35.85
C THR A 887 -33.44 -63.15 -35.39
N SER A 888 -33.47 -63.90 -34.30
CA SER A 888 -34.68 -64.51 -33.72
C SER A 888 -34.83 -64.28 -32.22
N ASP A 889 -33.86 -63.60 -31.60
CA ASP A 889 -33.83 -63.22 -30.18
C ASP A 889 -34.40 -61.82 -29.93
N GLY A 890 -34.85 -61.12 -30.99
CA GLY A 890 -35.35 -59.76 -30.92
C GLY A 890 -34.25 -58.70 -30.79
N LEU A 891 -32.98 -59.08 -30.99
CA LEU A 891 -31.84 -58.17 -30.93
C LEU A 891 -31.19 -58.02 -32.31
N MET A 892 -30.43 -56.96 -32.50
CA MET A 892 -29.57 -56.78 -33.67
C MET A 892 -28.33 -57.69 -33.57
N ARG A 893 -27.76 -58.09 -34.71
CA ARG A 893 -26.49 -58.85 -34.75
C ARG A 893 -25.27 -57.96 -34.60
N ASP A 894 -24.24 -58.45 -33.90
CA ASP A 894 -22.99 -57.72 -33.62
C ASP A 894 -21.79 -58.27 -34.43
N ASP A 895 -22.05 -58.79 -35.63
CA ASP A 895 -21.04 -59.43 -36.48
C ASP A 895 -19.84 -58.54 -36.78
N LEU A 896 -20.06 -57.25 -37.05
CA LEU A 896 -19.01 -56.28 -37.34
C LEU A 896 -18.04 -56.10 -36.15
N ARG A 897 -18.57 -56.15 -34.92
CA ARG A 897 -17.79 -56.16 -33.68
C ARG A 897 -17.08 -57.50 -33.48
N ARG A 898 -17.80 -58.62 -33.66
CA ARG A 898 -17.28 -59.99 -33.52
C ARG A 898 -16.09 -60.28 -34.44
N LEU A 899 -16.04 -59.62 -35.59
CA LEU A 899 -15.01 -59.79 -36.63
C LEU A 899 -13.95 -58.67 -36.63
N ASN A 900 -13.96 -57.80 -35.62
CA ASN A 900 -13.05 -56.64 -35.48
C ASN A 900 -13.05 -55.67 -36.69
N LEU A 901 -14.22 -55.51 -37.34
CA LEU A 901 -14.40 -54.60 -38.47
C LEU A 901 -14.78 -53.18 -38.03
N LEU A 902 -15.25 -52.98 -36.79
CA LEU A 902 -15.54 -51.65 -36.24
C LEU A 902 -14.25 -50.82 -36.06
N PRO A 903 -14.19 -49.58 -36.57
CA PRO A 903 -13.03 -48.72 -36.40
C PRO A 903 -12.99 -48.09 -35.01
N LEU A 904 -11.78 -47.85 -34.50
CA LEU A 904 -11.54 -47.18 -33.22
C LEU A 904 -11.69 -45.65 -33.28
N LYS A 905 -11.83 -45.09 -34.49
CA LYS A 905 -12.24 -43.71 -34.75
C LYS A 905 -13.58 -43.77 -35.46
N GLU A 906 -14.48 -42.84 -35.14
CA GLU A 906 -15.74 -42.73 -35.88
C GLU A 906 -15.49 -42.53 -37.40
N PRO A 907 -16.32 -43.14 -38.29
CA PRO A 907 -16.00 -43.21 -39.72
C PRO A 907 -16.37 -41.97 -40.55
N TYR A 908 -17.08 -40.99 -39.98
CA TYR A 908 -17.67 -39.86 -40.70
C TYR A 908 -16.72 -38.65 -40.85
N THR A 909 -15.72 -38.47 -39.98
CA THR A 909 -14.67 -37.41 -40.16
C THR A 909 -14.01 -37.49 -41.53
N ALA A 910 -13.63 -38.70 -41.96
CA ALA A 910 -12.92 -38.93 -43.24
C ALA A 910 -13.79 -38.61 -44.48
N LEU A 911 -15.09 -38.34 -44.29
CA LEU A 911 -16.00 -37.88 -45.34
C LEU A 911 -15.98 -36.36 -45.50
N ASN A 912 -15.27 -35.61 -44.63
CA ASN A 912 -15.06 -34.17 -44.76
C ASN A 912 -13.74 -33.80 -45.46
N ASP A 913 -12.71 -34.65 -45.40
CA ASP A 913 -11.38 -34.38 -45.97
C ASP A 913 -11.15 -35.02 -47.36
N SER A 914 -11.49 -36.29 -47.54
CA SER A 914 -11.14 -37.14 -48.71
C SER A 914 -11.74 -36.74 -50.07
N LEU A 915 -12.57 -35.68 -50.11
CA LEU A 915 -13.19 -35.12 -51.32
C LEU A 915 -13.06 -33.60 -51.46
N GLY A 916 -12.45 -32.92 -50.48
CA GLY A 916 -12.31 -31.45 -50.49
C GLY A 916 -13.61 -30.69 -50.22
N ALA A 917 -13.87 -30.38 -48.94
CA ALA A 917 -14.79 -29.33 -48.46
C ALA A 917 -16.30 -29.40 -48.84
N LEU A 918 -16.74 -30.36 -49.67
CA LEU A 918 -18.10 -30.36 -50.25
C LEU A 918 -19.10 -31.36 -49.63
N SER A 919 -18.72 -32.15 -48.62
CA SER A 919 -19.65 -33.06 -47.94
C SER A 919 -20.58 -32.31 -46.99
N THR A 920 -21.70 -31.80 -47.50
CA THR A 920 -22.72 -31.09 -46.70
C THR A 920 -23.53 -32.00 -45.77
N ARG A 921 -23.41 -33.32 -45.92
CA ARG A 921 -24.26 -34.33 -45.25
C ARG A 921 -23.79 -34.73 -43.86
N PHE A 922 -22.48 -34.93 -43.71
CA PHE A 922 -21.81 -35.33 -42.47
C PHE A 922 -20.84 -34.23 -42.03
N LYS A 923 -21.24 -32.96 -42.18
CA LYS A 923 -20.42 -31.82 -41.73
C LYS A 923 -20.47 -31.70 -40.21
N HIS A 924 -19.30 -31.74 -39.58
CA HIS A 924 -19.16 -31.60 -38.13
C HIS A 924 -19.41 -30.15 -37.70
N SER A 925 -20.17 -29.95 -36.63
CA SER A 925 -20.43 -28.65 -36.00
C SER A 925 -20.25 -28.79 -34.50
N LYS A 926 -19.25 -28.11 -33.91
CA LYS A 926 -18.97 -28.10 -32.45
C LYS A 926 -18.92 -29.49 -31.78
N GLY A 927 -18.45 -30.52 -32.47
CA GLY A 927 -18.33 -31.91 -32.00
C GLY A 927 -18.26 -32.89 -33.18
N GLY A 928 -18.28 -34.20 -32.91
CA GLY A 928 -18.02 -35.22 -33.92
C GLY A 928 -16.53 -35.44 -34.17
N GLY A 929 -16.11 -36.70 -34.31
CA GLY A 929 -14.69 -37.08 -34.47
C GLY A 929 -14.15 -37.95 -33.35
N GLU A 930 -15.05 -38.52 -32.54
CA GLU A 930 -14.79 -39.26 -31.33
C GLU A 930 -13.96 -40.53 -31.57
N LEU A 931 -13.16 -40.87 -30.56
CA LEU A 931 -12.40 -42.11 -30.48
C LEU A 931 -13.07 -43.07 -29.50
N THR A 932 -12.89 -44.36 -29.74
CA THR A 932 -13.24 -45.44 -28.81
C THR A 932 -12.06 -46.42 -28.69
N THR A 933 -12.23 -47.47 -27.90
CA THR A 933 -11.18 -48.46 -27.65
C THR A 933 -11.67 -49.88 -27.89
N ALA A 934 -10.73 -50.79 -28.16
CA ALA A 934 -11.04 -52.22 -28.20
C ALA A 934 -11.56 -52.76 -26.85
N ALA A 935 -11.31 -52.06 -25.73
CA ALA A 935 -11.91 -52.40 -24.44
C ALA A 935 -13.42 -52.08 -24.41
N VAL A 936 -13.81 -50.89 -24.90
CA VAL A 936 -15.22 -50.47 -25.02
C VAL A 936 -16.01 -51.43 -25.91
N PHE A 937 -15.50 -51.75 -27.10
CA PHE A 937 -16.14 -52.76 -27.97
C PHE A 937 -16.25 -54.14 -27.34
N ASN A 938 -15.38 -54.52 -26.40
CA ASN A 938 -15.42 -55.82 -25.74
C ASN A 938 -16.08 -55.82 -24.35
N ALA A 939 -16.61 -54.69 -23.87
CA ALA A 939 -17.16 -54.58 -22.51
C ALA A 939 -18.42 -55.45 -22.28
N ASN A 940 -19.24 -55.65 -23.31
CA ASN A 940 -20.58 -56.25 -23.23
C ASN A 940 -20.78 -57.46 -24.17
N VAL A 941 -19.72 -58.18 -24.54
CA VAL A 941 -19.80 -59.26 -25.56
C VAL A 941 -20.82 -60.34 -25.16
N GLY A 942 -21.76 -60.62 -26.06
CA GLY A 942 -22.78 -61.66 -25.89
C GLY A 942 -24.04 -61.24 -25.12
N THR A 943 -24.15 -60.00 -24.64
CA THR A 943 -25.38 -59.47 -24.02
C THR A 943 -26.26 -58.73 -25.05
N GLY A 944 -27.31 -58.03 -24.60
CA GLY A 944 -28.04 -57.05 -25.43
C GLY A 944 -27.27 -55.74 -25.64
N ASN A 945 -26.23 -55.48 -24.84
CA ASN A 945 -25.51 -54.22 -24.80
C ASN A 945 -24.19 -54.25 -25.58
N ALA A 946 -23.94 -55.32 -26.35
CA ALA A 946 -22.78 -55.40 -27.26
C ALA A 946 -22.91 -54.38 -28.39
N ILE A 947 -21.78 -53.80 -28.83
CA ILE A 947 -21.78 -52.79 -29.90
C ILE A 947 -22.01 -53.43 -31.27
N VAL A 948 -22.85 -52.79 -32.09
CA VAL A 948 -23.21 -53.21 -33.46
C VAL A 948 -22.55 -52.31 -34.50
N ASP A 949 -22.72 -50.99 -34.40
CA ASP A 949 -22.21 -50.03 -35.39
C ASP A 949 -22.11 -48.59 -34.86
N TRP A 950 -21.58 -47.67 -35.69
CA TRP A 950 -21.47 -46.23 -35.44
C TRP A 950 -22.61 -45.43 -36.10
N VAL A 951 -23.25 -44.53 -35.35
CA VAL A 951 -24.21 -43.52 -35.87
C VAL A 951 -23.72 -42.10 -35.64
N PHE A 952 -24.18 -41.20 -36.50
CA PHE A 952 -23.87 -39.77 -36.48
C PHE A 952 -25.10 -38.99 -35.99
N VAL A 953 -24.95 -38.21 -34.92
CA VAL A 953 -26.05 -37.56 -34.20
C VAL A 953 -25.90 -36.05 -34.25
N GLU A 954 -26.99 -35.34 -34.50
CA GLU A 954 -27.01 -33.88 -34.66
C GLU A 954 -28.08 -33.23 -33.78
N LEU A 955 -27.70 -32.16 -33.07
CA LEU A 955 -28.62 -31.21 -32.46
C LEU A 955 -28.78 -29.98 -33.35
N ARG A 956 -30.02 -29.69 -33.73
CA ARG A 956 -30.38 -28.74 -34.79
C ARG A 956 -31.30 -27.64 -34.28
N SER A 957 -31.20 -26.44 -34.84
CA SER A 957 -31.84 -25.24 -34.26
C SER A 957 -33.35 -25.35 -34.16
N LYS A 958 -33.90 -24.94 -33.01
CA LYS A 958 -35.34 -24.81 -32.73
C LYS A 958 -36.06 -23.90 -33.75
N SER A 959 -35.38 -22.84 -34.20
CA SER A 959 -35.92 -21.88 -35.17
C SER A 959 -35.72 -22.32 -36.62
N ASP A 960 -34.75 -23.20 -36.89
CA ASP A 960 -34.40 -23.66 -38.22
C ASP A 960 -33.74 -25.05 -38.16
N SER A 961 -34.53 -26.10 -38.44
CA SER A 961 -34.06 -27.49 -38.41
C SER A 961 -32.93 -27.79 -39.40
N THR A 962 -32.68 -26.91 -40.38
CA THR A 962 -31.60 -27.06 -41.36
C THR A 962 -30.22 -26.80 -40.75
N VAL A 963 -30.15 -25.94 -39.72
CA VAL A 963 -28.90 -25.50 -39.06
C VAL A 963 -28.43 -26.51 -38.00
N VAL A 964 -27.24 -27.08 -38.20
CA VAL A 964 -26.56 -27.92 -37.20
C VAL A 964 -25.85 -27.05 -36.17
N LEU A 965 -26.26 -27.16 -34.91
CA LEU A 965 -25.65 -26.42 -33.80
C LEU A 965 -24.60 -27.26 -33.06
N GLN A 966 -24.84 -28.57 -32.90
CA GLN A 966 -23.86 -29.53 -32.37
C GLN A 966 -23.94 -30.90 -33.08
N THR A 967 -22.83 -31.63 -33.03
CA THR A 967 -22.63 -32.97 -33.62
C THR A 967 -21.99 -33.88 -32.57
N ALA A 968 -22.37 -35.14 -32.53
CA ALA A 968 -21.65 -36.19 -31.79
C ALA A 968 -21.78 -37.54 -32.51
N SER A 969 -20.78 -38.41 -32.39
CA SER A 969 -20.90 -39.81 -32.83
C SER A 969 -21.33 -40.69 -31.67
N GLY A 970 -22.16 -41.70 -31.95
CA GLY A 970 -22.62 -42.67 -30.97
C GLY A 970 -22.39 -44.11 -31.44
N LEU A 971 -22.26 -45.01 -30.48
CA LEU A 971 -22.21 -46.46 -30.72
C LEU A 971 -23.60 -47.05 -30.50
N VAL A 972 -24.08 -47.88 -31.43
CA VAL A 972 -25.38 -48.56 -31.32
C VAL A 972 -25.19 -49.92 -30.65
N GLN A 973 -25.97 -50.21 -29.60
CA GLN A 973 -26.02 -51.51 -28.92
C GLN A 973 -27.02 -52.47 -29.58
N ARG A 974 -26.96 -53.79 -29.30
CA ARG A 974 -27.83 -54.80 -29.95
C ARG A 974 -29.32 -54.60 -29.67
N ASP A 975 -29.70 -54.03 -28.53
CA ASP A 975 -31.08 -53.69 -28.17
C ASP A 975 -31.58 -52.37 -28.82
N GLY A 976 -30.67 -51.58 -29.40
CA GLY A 976 -30.94 -50.30 -30.05
C GLY A 976 -30.53 -49.06 -29.25
N ASP A 977 -30.01 -49.20 -28.02
CA ASP A 977 -29.51 -48.05 -27.26
C ASP A 977 -28.28 -47.41 -27.94
N VAL A 978 -28.26 -46.09 -28.06
CA VAL A 978 -27.13 -45.32 -28.61
C VAL A 978 -26.34 -44.68 -27.47
N VAL A 979 -25.08 -45.07 -27.34
CA VAL A 979 -24.21 -44.77 -26.20
C VAL A 979 -22.92 -44.06 -26.61
N SER A 980 -22.27 -43.45 -25.62
CA SER A 980 -21.03 -42.72 -25.74
C SER A 980 -19.87 -43.61 -26.22
N PRO A 981 -19.09 -43.19 -27.24
CA PRO A 981 -17.89 -43.91 -27.67
C PRO A 981 -16.81 -44.04 -26.58
N THR A 982 -16.83 -43.17 -25.56
CA THR A 982 -15.84 -43.14 -24.47
C THR A 982 -15.90 -44.37 -23.57
N ASP A 983 -17.09 -44.90 -23.29
CA ASP A 983 -17.32 -46.01 -22.34
C ASP A 983 -18.22 -47.13 -22.88
N GLY A 984 -18.99 -46.89 -23.95
CA GLY A 984 -19.96 -47.85 -24.50
C GLY A 984 -21.17 -48.08 -23.61
N LEU A 985 -21.47 -47.17 -22.68
CA LEU A 985 -22.51 -47.32 -21.64
C LEU A 985 -23.31 -46.04 -21.39
N SER A 986 -22.67 -44.87 -21.37
CA SER A 986 -23.32 -43.60 -21.03
C SER A 986 -24.17 -43.05 -22.18
N ALA A 987 -25.20 -42.27 -21.84
CA ALA A 987 -25.93 -41.44 -22.80
C ALA A 987 -25.00 -40.42 -23.50
N LEU A 988 -25.39 -39.93 -24.69
CA LEU A 988 -24.61 -38.92 -25.39
C LEU A 988 -24.67 -37.58 -24.64
N MET A 989 -23.50 -37.01 -24.36
CA MET A 989 -23.33 -35.72 -23.68
C MET A 989 -23.13 -34.60 -24.71
N PHE A 990 -23.87 -33.51 -24.56
CA PHE A 990 -23.74 -32.29 -25.35
C PHE A 990 -23.46 -31.09 -24.43
N THR A 991 -22.55 -30.19 -24.82
CA THR A 991 -21.99 -29.16 -23.93
C THR A 991 -21.83 -27.81 -24.63
N GLY A 992 -22.19 -26.70 -23.98
CA GLY A 992 -22.23 -25.39 -24.63
C GLY A 992 -23.49 -25.20 -25.48
N LEU A 993 -24.61 -25.69 -24.96
CA LEU A 993 -25.93 -25.53 -25.54
C LEU A 993 -26.51 -24.14 -25.19
N THR A 994 -27.31 -23.59 -26.11
CA THR A 994 -27.80 -22.20 -26.10
C THR A 994 -29.32 -22.12 -26.32
N SER A 995 -30.03 -23.24 -26.13
CA SER A 995 -31.48 -23.35 -26.25
C SER A 995 -31.98 -24.54 -25.45
N THR A 996 -33.23 -24.48 -24.98
CA THR A 996 -33.83 -25.51 -24.13
C THR A 996 -34.35 -26.73 -24.91
N SER A 997 -34.41 -26.67 -26.24
CA SER A 997 -34.93 -27.75 -27.09
C SER A 997 -34.35 -27.74 -28.50
N TYR A 998 -34.09 -28.91 -29.07
CA TYR A 998 -33.45 -29.08 -30.39
C TYR A 998 -34.22 -30.07 -31.26
N PHE A 999 -34.17 -29.90 -32.58
CA PHE A 999 -34.48 -31.03 -33.47
C PHE A 999 -33.33 -32.04 -33.35
N VAL A 1000 -33.66 -33.30 -33.10
CA VAL A 1000 -32.68 -34.38 -32.96
C VAL A 1000 -32.69 -35.18 -34.26
N SER A 1001 -31.53 -35.34 -34.90
CA SER A 1001 -31.37 -36.20 -36.07
C SER A 1001 -30.31 -37.28 -35.83
N VAL A 1002 -30.57 -38.47 -36.36
CA VAL A 1002 -29.63 -39.60 -36.40
C VAL A 1002 -29.45 -40.03 -37.85
N LYS A 1003 -28.19 -40.13 -38.27
CA LYS A 1003 -27.77 -40.58 -39.59
C LYS A 1003 -26.86 -41.79 -39.45
N HIS A 1004 -26.83 -42.63 -40.47
CA HIS A 1004 -25.90 -43.74 -40.61
C HIS A 1004 -25.34 -43.72 -42.04
N ARG A 1005 -24.24 -44.44 -42.30
CA ARG A 1005 -23.56 -44.39 -43.61
C ARG A 1005 -24.42 -44.90 -44.78
N ASN A 1006 -25.11 -46.04 -44.65
CA ASN A 1006 -25.93 -46.61 -45.75
C ASN A 1006 -27.42 -46.81 -45.39
N HIS A 1007 -27.84 -46.50 -44.17
CA HIS A 1007 -29.26 -46.41 -43.83
C HIS A 1007 -29.77 -44.97 -44.01
N LEU A 1008 -31.03 -44.85 -44.43
CA LEU A 1008 -31.72 -43.56 -44.49
C LEU A 1008 -31.82 -42.94 -43.09
N GLY A 1009 -31.58 -41.63 -42.99
CA GLY A 1009 -31.53 -40.89 -41.73
C GLY A 1009 -32.91 -40.52 -41.20
N VAL A 1010 -32.99 -40.24 -39.89
CA VAL A 1010 -34.24 -39.83 -39.21
C VAL A 1010 -34.04 -38.50 -38.49
N MET A 1011 -35.13 -37.75 -38.31
CA MET A 1011 -35.17 -36.53 -37.49
C MET A 1011 -36.53 -36.43 -36.81
N THR A 1012 -36.58 -35.85 -35.61
CA THR A 1012 -37.85 -35.53 -34.94
C THR A 1012 -38.66 -34.51 -35.75
N SER A 1013 -39.99 -34.61 -35.76
CA SER A 1013 -40.89 -33.68 -36.50
C SER A 1013 -40.91 -32.26 -35.93
N LYS A 1014 -40.46 -32.13 -34.67
CA LYS A 1014 -40.44 -30.92 -33.84
C LYS A 1014 -39.17 -30.92 -32.98
N ALA A 1015 -38.79 -29.75 -32.46
CA ALA A 1015 -37.73 -29.68 -31.46
C ALA A 1015 -38.19 -30.32 -30.14
N ILE A 1016 -37.35 -31.16 -29.54
CA ILE A 1016 -37.61 -31.86 -28.27
C ILE A 1016 -36.83 -31.15 -27.15
N PRO A 1017 -37.42 -30.91 -25.97
CA PRO A 1017 -36.71 -30.39 -24.80
C PRO A 1017 -35.51 -31.27 -24.41
N MET A 1018 -34.39 -30.63 -24.08
CA MET A 1018 -33.20 -31.30 -23.56
C MET A 1018 -33.14 -31.20 -22.04
N THR A 1019 -32.60 -32.22 -21.36
CA THR A 1019 -32.46 -32.23 -19.90
C THR A 1019 -31.07 -32.69 -19.45
N THR A 1020 -30.73 -32.38 -18.21
CA THR A 1020 -29.51 -32.82 -17.52
C THR A 1020 -29.53 -34.29 -17.08
N VAL A 1021 -30.72 -34.85 -16.87
CA VAL A 1021 -30.94 -36.26 -16.50
C VAL A 1021 -30.92 -37.18 -17.72
N GLY A 1022 -31.45 -36.74 -18.86
CA GLY A 1022 -31.52 -37.50 -20.11
C GLY A 1022 -32.86 -37.34 -20.81
N THR A 1023 -32.86 -36.73 -22.00
CA THR A 1023 -34.02 -36.76 -22.90
C THR A 1023 -34.02 -38.06 -23.68
N LEU A 1024 -35.11 -38.85 -23.56
CA LEU A 1024 -35.32 -40.04 -24.38
C LEU A 1024 -35.89 -39.66 -25.76
N VAL A 1025 -35.21 -40.07 -26.82
CA VAL A 1025 -35.69 -40.03 -28.20
C VAL A 1025 -35.65 -41.46 -28.75
N ASP A 1026 -36.80 -42.15 -28.71
CA ASP A 1026 -36.93 -43.53 -29.19
C ASP A 1026 -37.55 -43.59 -30.59
N PHE A 1027 -36.70 -43.51 -31.62
CA PHE A 1027 -37.12 -43.64 -33.02
C PHE A 1027 -37.66 -45.05 -33.35
N THR A 1028 -37.47 -46.04 -32.48
CA THR A 1028 -38.02 -47.39 -32.69
C THR A 1028 -39.52 -47.46 -32.43
N VAL A 1029 -40.15 -46.43 -31.85
CA VAL A 1029 -41.60 -46.38 -31.57
C VAL A 1029 -42.31 -45.10 -32.07
N MET A 1030 -41.59 -44.14 -32.64
CA MET A 1030 -42.21 -42.93 -33.17
C MET A 1030 -43.03 -43.19 -34.44
N ASP A 1031 -44.01 -42.34 -34.73
CA ASP A 1031 -44.80 -42.35 -35.95
C ASP A 1031 -44.60 -41.06 -36.76
N SER A 1032 -45.30 -40.95 -37.89
CA SER A 1032 -45.26 -39.77 -38.78
C SER A 1032 -45.81 -38.48 -38.17
N SER A 1033 -46.32 -38.48 -36.93
CA SER A 1033 -46.62 -37.25 -36.18
C SER A 1033 -45.39 -36.73 -35.42
N ASN A 1034 -44.47 -37.62 -35.01
CA ASN A 1034 -43.31 -37.31 -34.18
C ASN A 1034 -41.96 -37.39 -34.92
N VAL A 1035 -41.94 -37.95 -36.14
CA VAL A 1035 -40.78 -38.00 -37.05
C VAL A 1035 -41.02 -37.18 -38.31
N TRP A 1036 -39.99 -36.49 -38.78
CA TRP A 1036 -40.00 -35.66 -39.99
C TRP A 1036 -39.92 -36.53 -41.25
N ASN A 1037 -41.06 -37.09 -41.67
CA ASN A 1037 -41.17 -37.84 -42.91
C ASN A 1037 -41.70 -36.91 -44.03
N ARG A 1038 -40.81 -36.35 -44.86
CA ARG A 1038 -41.17 -35.56 -46.05
C ARG A 1038 -40.95 -36.35 -47.33
N PRO A 1039 -41.96 -36.47 -48.21
CA PRO A 1039 -41.72 -36.95 -49.58
C PRO A 1039 -41.08 -35.85 -50.44
N ASN A 1040 -39.77 -35.97 -50.67
CA ASN A 1040 -39.06 -35.44 -51.84
C ASN A 1040 -39.10 -33.91 -52.09
N ILE A 1041 -38.20 -33.16 -51.44
CA ILE A 1041 -37.78 -31.80 -51.87
C ILE A 1041 -36.26 -31.71 -51.88
N LEU A 1042 -35.69 -31.30 -53.02
CA LEU A 1042 -34.28 -31.39 -53.41
C LEU A 1042 -33.26 -30.53 -52.61
N THR A 1043 -33.57 -30.10 -51.39
CA THR A 1043 -32.72 -29.17 -50.62
C THR A 1043 -32.40 -29.57 -49.18
N LEU A 1044 -32.99 -30.64 -48.62
CA LEU A 1044 -32.77 -31.04 -47.22
C LEU A 1044 -32.64 -32.56 -47.03
N ASN A 1045 -31.41 -33.02 -46.77
CA ASN A 1045 -31.03 -34.45 -46.63
C ASN A 1045 -31.51 -35.10 -45.30
N TYR A 1046 -32.82 -35.30 -45.12
CA TYR A 1046 -33.42 -36.15 -44.08
C TYR A 1046 -34.50 -37.05 -44.67
N ASP A 1047 -34.22 -37.69 -45.81
CA ASP A 1047 -35.09 -38.70 -46.39
C ASP A 1047 -34.98 -39.99 -45.57
N GLY A 1048 -36.12 -40.45 -45.04
CA GLY A 1048 -36.19 -41.58 -44.11
C GLY A 1048 -37.58 -42.19 -44.00
N VAL A 1049 -37.86 -43.20 -44.83
CA VAL A 1049 -39.04 -44.06 -44.66
C VAL A 1049 -38.71 -45.18 -43.69
N GLU A 1050 -38.97 -44.95 -42.40
CA GLU A 1050 -38.89 -45.98 -41.37
C GLU A 1050 -39.83 -47.16 -41.72
N MET A 1051 -39.40 -48.40 -41.46
CA MET A 1051 -40.24 -49.57 -41.66
C MET A 1051 -40.55 -50.29 -40.35
N ASN A 1052 -41.81 -50.67 -40.15
CA ASN A 1052 -42.22 -51.57 -39.09
C ASN A 1052 -41.47 -52.90 -39.26
N THR A 1053 -40.82 -53.36 -38.20
CA THR A 1053 -40.02 -54.60 -38.26
C THR A 1053 -40.92 -55.82 -38.06
N THR A 1054 -40.61 -56.91 -38.76
CA THR A 1054 -41.29 -58.20 -38.58
C THR A 1054 -40.72 -58.99 -37.40
N VAL A 1055 -39.46 -58.73 -37.02
CA VAL A 1055 -38.76 -59.38 -35.89
C VAL A 1055 -39.22 -58.83 -34.54
N LEU A 1056 -39.48 -57.52 -34.46
CA LEU A 1056 -40.05 -56.85 -33.29
C LEU A 1056 -41.36 -56.15 -33.68
N PRO A 1057 -42.52 -56.83 -33.54
CA PRO A 1057 -43.82 -56.26 -33.89
C PRO A 1057 -44.09 -54.94 -33.17
N GLY A 1058 -44.53 -53.92 -33.91
CA GLY A 1058 -44.78 -52.58 -33.38
C GLY A 1058 -43.53 -51.72 -33.18
N LYS A 1059 -42.32 -52.27 -33.34
CA LYS A 1059 -41.08 -51.50 -33.45
C LYS A 1059 -40.77 -51.13 -34.90
N LYS A 1060 -39.95 -50.10 -35.08
CA LYS A 1060 -39.41 -49.62 -36.35
C LYS A 1060 -37.90 -49.68 -36.39
N ALA A 1061 -37.37 -49.78 -37.61
CA ALA A 1061 -35.95 -49.58 -37.90
C ALA A 1061 -35.76 -48.51 -38.98
N LEU A 1062 -34.57 -47.87 -38.98
CA LEU A 1062 -34.07 -47.16 -40.15
C LEU A 1062 -34.00 -48.14 -41.31
N TRP A 1063 -34.37 -47.68 -42.50
CA TRP A 1063 -34.42 -48.53 -43.70
C TRP A 1063 -33.10 -48.44 -44.48
N ALA A 1064 -32.63 -49.59 -44.97
CA ALA A 1064 -31.50 -49.64 -45.89
C ALA A 1064 -31.96 -49.12 -47.26
N GLY A 1065 -31.55 -47.90 -47.59
CA GLY A 1065 -31.99 -47.20 -48.80
C GLY A 1065 -30.94 -46.20 -49.26
N ASN A 1066 -30.83 -46.00 -50.58
CA ASN A 1066 -29.84 -45.10 -51.12
C ASN A 1066 -30.19 -43.65 -50.77
N ALA A 1067 -29.36 -43.03 -49.93
CA ALA A 1067 -29.51 -41.64 -49.52
C ALA A 1067 -29.18 -40.62 -50.64
N VAL A 1068 -28.81 -41.04 -51.86
CA VAL A 1068 -28.69 -40.16 -53.05
C VAL A 1068 -29.32 -40.84 -54.27
N SER A 1069 -30.25 -40.19 -54.95
CA SER A 1069 -30.92 -40.75 -56.14
C SER A 1069 -30.07 -40.65 -57.44
N ASP A 1070 -28.89 -41.28 -57.50
CA ASP A 1070 -28.01 -41.28 -58.70
C ASP A 1070 -27.47 -42.65 -59.22
N PHE A 1071 -28.13 -43.77 -58.87
CA PHE A 1071 -28.29 -44.97 -59.73
C PHE A 1071 -27.04 -45.79 -60.24
N ARG A 1072 -25.85 -45.85 -59.60
CA ARG A 1072 -24.65 -46.56 -60.19
C ARG A 1072 -23.69 -47.29 -59.22
N LEU A 1073 -22.91 -48.26 -59.74
CA LEU A 1073 -22.01 -49.19 -59.01
C LEU A 1073 -20.52 -48.83 -59.02
N LYS A 1074 -19.83 -49.04 -57.89
CA LYS A 1074 -18.39 -49.37 -57.84
C LYS A 1074 -18.13 -50.85 -57.58
N TYR A 1075 -17.35 -51.42 -58.48
CA TYR A 1075 -16.43 -52.53 -58.24
C TYR A 1075 -15.08 -52.07 -58.79
N ASP A 1076 -13.96 -52.41 -58.14
CA ASP A 1076 -12.63 -52.01 -58.59
C ASP A 1076 -11.72 -53.24 -58.77
N GLY A 1077 -11.70 -53.72 -60.01
CA GLY A 1077 -10.86 -54.80 -60.48
C GLY A 1077 -10.60 -54.59 -61.98
N ALA A 1078 -9.43 -55.02 -62.46
CA ALA A 1078 -8.88 -54.56 -63.75
C ALA A 1078 -9.72 -54.87 -65.01
N ASN A 1079 -10.76 -55.69 -64.91
CA ASN A 1079 -11.62 -56.12 -66.03
C ASN A 1079 -13.11 -55.99 -65.66
N THR A 1080 -13.66 -54.77 -65.63
CA THR A 1080 -15.07 -54.52 -65.26
C THR A 1080 -16.07 -54.87 -66.37
N ASP A 1081 -16.38 -56.16 -66.57
CA ASP A 1081 -17.60 -56.58 -67.28
C ASP A 1081 -18.81 -56.47 -66.34
N LEU A 1082 -19.45 -55.30 -66.33
CA LEU A 1082 -20.68 -55.04 -65.58
C LEU A 1082 -21.93 -55.64 -66.27
N THR A 1083 -21.81 -56.06 -67.53
CA THR A 1083 -22.91 -56.57 -68.36
C THR A 1083 -23.22 -58.04 -68.11
N LYS A 1084 -22.22 -58.90 -67.92
CA LYS A 1084 -22.45 -60.32 -67.64
C LYS A 1084 -23.23 -60.61 -66.36
N PRO A 1085 -22.85 -60.08 -65.18
CA PRO A 1085 -23.57 -60.39 -63.94
C PRO A 1085 -25.05 -59.98 -64.01
N LEU A 1086 -25.33 -58.82 -64.62
CA LEU A 1086 -26.69 -58.33 -64.81
C LEU A 1086 -27.50 -59.23 -65.76
N ASN A 1087 -26.91 -59.65 -66.88
CA ASN A 1087 -27.59 -60.53 -67.83
C ASN A 1087 -27.82 -61.94 -67.28
N GLU A 1088 -26.85 -62.52 -66.56
CA GLU A 1088 -26.97 -63.86 -65.98
C GLU A 1088 -28.03 -63.91 -64.87
N ILE A 1089 -28.15 -62.87 -64.04
CA ILE A 1089 -29.24 -62.71 -63.06
C ILE A 1089 -30.62 -62.59 -63.74
N LEU A 1090 -30.70 -61.95 -64.92
CA LEU A 1090 -31.97 -61.76 -65.65
C LEU A 1090 -32.44 -63.01 -66.41
N VAL A 1091 -31.56 -63.96 -66.72
CA VAL A 1091 -31.89 -65.13 -67.56
C VAL A 1091 -32.62 -66.24 -66.80
N GLU A 1092 -32.44 -66.38 -65.48
CA GLU A 1092 -33.14 -67.42 -64.69
C GLU A 1092 -34.61 -67.08 -64.37
N PHE A 1093 -35.05 -65.82 -64.50
CA PHE A 1093 -36.34 -65.35 -63.98
C PHE A 1093 -37.29 -64.81 -65.07
N SER A 1094 -37.82 -65.71 -65.90
CA SER A 1094 -38.80 -65.41 -66.94
C SER A 1094 -40.22 -65.12 -66.39
N ALA A 1095 -40.38 -64.04 -65.62
CA ALA A 1095 -41.68 -63.57 -65.13
C ALA A 1095 -41.74 -62.03 -65.07
N ALA A 1096 -42.80 -61.45 -65.63
CA ALA A 1096 -43.07 -60.01 -65.53
C ALA A 1096 -43.45 -59.59 -64.09
N SER A 1097 -43.20 -58.32 -63.75
CA SER A 1097 -43.56 -57.57 -62.51
C SER A 1097 -42.43 -57.21 -61.54
N TYR A 1098 -41.15 -57.47 -61.87
CA TYR A 1098 -40.00 -57.03 -61.04
C TYR A 1098 -39.37 -55.74 -61.59
N ASN A 1099 -39.06 -54.79 -60.70
CA ASN A 1099 -38.40 -53.52 -61.03
C ASN A 1099 -36.90 -53.57 -60.64
N PHE A 1100 -36.04 -53.97 -61.58
CA PHE A 1100 -34.60 -54.16 -61.37
C PHE A 1100 -33.73 -52.90 -61.62
N ASN A 1101 -34.32 -51.72 -61.80
CA ASN A 1101 -33.63 -50.53 -62.33
C ASN A 1101 -32.47 -49.97 -61.47
N ASN A 1102 -32.26 -50.45 -60.24
CA ASN A 1102 -31.29 -49.90 -59.28
C ASN A 1102 -30.19 -50.91 -58.88
N GLY A 1103 -29.92 -51.95 -59.68
CA GLY A 1103 -28.97 -53.03 -59.37
C GLY A 1103 -27.47 -52.66 -59.37
N ILE A 1104 -27.11 -51.44 -58.93
CA ILE A 1104 -25.76 -50.87 -59.00
C ILE A 1104 -25.56 -49.71 -57.96
N GLY A 1105 -24.56 -49.75 -57.04
CA GLY A 1105 -24.34 -48.78 -55.89
C GLY A 1105 -22.88 -48.36 -55.46
N TYR A 1106 -22.67 -47.58 -54.41
CA TYR A 1106 -21.34 -47.04 -53.97
C TYR A 1106 -20.57 -46.12 -54.94
N LYS A 1107 -20.30 -44.88 -54.50
CA LYS A 1107 -19.46 -43.89 -55.21
C LYS A 1107 -18.25 -43.50 -54.35
N GLN A 1108 -17.45 -42.52 -54.77
CA GLN A 1108 -16.43 -41.93 -53.87
C GLN A 1108 -17.16 -41.13 -52.79
N GLY A 1109 -16.95 -41.50 -51.52
CA GLY A 1109 -17.76 -41.08 -50.38
C GLY A 1109 -18.34 -42.28 -49.61
N ASP A 1110 -18.57 -43.41 -50.28
CA ASP A 1110 -18.87 -44.68 -49.63
C ASP A 1110 -17.57 -45.47 -49.48
N ILE A 1111 -17.25 -45.88 -48.25
CA ILE A 1111 -16.02 -46.59 -47.89
C ILE A 1111 -16.33 -47.69 -46.89
N ASN A 1112 -15.50 -48.73 -46.89
CA ASN A 1112 -15.46 -49.69 -45.79
C ASN A 1112 -15.19 -48.97 -44.46
N MET A 1113 -15.47 -49.70 -43.40
CA MET A 1113 -15.17 -49.37 -42.02
C MET A 1113 -13.68 -49.05 -41.75
N ASP A 1114 -12.76 -49.44 -42.65
CA ASP A 1114 -11.32 -49.13 -42.60
C ASP A 1114 -10.86 -48.01 -43.58
N GLY A 1115 -11.79 -47.37 -44.28
CA GLY A 1115 -11.50 -46.35 -45.29
C GLY A 1115 -11.11 -46.89 -46.68
N LYS A 1116 -11.30 -48.19 -46.96
CA LYS A 1116 -10.95 -48.81 -48.26
C LYS A 1116 -12.17 -49.43 -48.97
N VAL A 1117 -11.93 -50.30 -49.95
CA VAL A 1117 -12.97 -51.06 -50.67
C VAL A 1117 -12.79 -52.54 -50.38
N LYS A 1118 -13.89 -53.26 -50.10
CA LYS A 1118 -13.85 -54.63 -49.56
C LYS A 1118 -13.34 -55.70 -50.53
N TYR A 1119 -13.66 -55.54 -51.82
CA TYR A 1119 -13.43 -56.55 -52.84
C TYR A 1119 -12.39 -56.06 -53.85
N ALA A 1120 -11.11 -56.16 -53.48
CA ALA A 1120 -9.98 -56.01 -54.38
C ALA A 1120 -9.50 -57.41 -54.82
N GLY A 1121 -9.99 -57.87 -55.98
CA GLY A 1121 -9.69 -59.19 -56.54
C GLY A 1121 -9.40 -59.11 -58.03
N ALA A 1122 -8.67 -60.09 -58.58
CA ALA A 1122 -8.28 -60.09 -59.99
C ALA A 1122 -9.46 -60.38 -60.96
N ASN A 1123 -10.56 -60.96 -60.46
CA ASN A 1123 -11.75 -61.34 -61.24
C ASN A 1123 -13.03 -61.17 -60.38
N ASN A 1124 -14.16 -60.94 -61.04
CA ASN A 1124 -15.49 -60.95 -60.42
C ASN A 1124 -15.86 -62.37 -59.96
N ASP A 1125 -15.95 -62.63 -58.65
CA ASP A 1125 -16.50 -63.90 -58.13
C ASP A 1125 -18.04 -63.84 -58.08
N ILE A 1126 -18.65 -63.98 -59.26
CA ILE A 1126 -20.09 -63.90 -59.47
C ILE A 1126 -20.82 -65.01 -58.69
N ILE A 1127 -20.23 -66.21 -58.64
CA ILE A 1127 -20.83 -67.40 -58.02
C ILE A 1127 -20.96 -67.21 -56.51
N TYR A 1128 -19.97 -66.61 -55.84
CA TYR A 1128 -20.06 -66.29 -54.41
C TYR A 1128 -21.16 -65.26 -54.11
N ILE A 1129 -21.34 -64.26 -54.97
CA ILE A 1129 -22.37 -63.22 -54.83
C ILE A 1129 -23.79 -63.80 -55.06
N GLN A 1130 -23.98 -64.57 -56.13
CA GLN A 1130 -25.28 -65.13 -56.54
C GLN A 1130 -25.84 -66.11 -55.49
N ASN A 1131 -25.00 -67.00 -54.95
CA ASN A 1131 -25.43 -67.97 -53.93
C ASN A 1131 -25.90 -67.30 -52.62
N ASN A 1132 -25.34 -66.15 -52.24
CA ASN A 1132 -25.75 -65.42 -51.04
C ASN A 1132 -27.03 -64.57 -51.25
N LEU A 1133 -27.37 -64.19 -52.48
CA LEU A 1133 -28.60 -63.44 -52.79
C LEU A 1133 -29.87 -64.31 -52.85
N LEU A 1134 -29.75 -65.54 -53.36
CA LEU A 1134 -30.93 -66.34 -53.76
C LEU A 1134 -31.54 -67.19 -52.65
N LEU A 1135 -30.86 -67.40 -51.52
CA LEU A 1135 -31.30 -68.34 -50.47
C LEU A 1135 -32.48 -67.86 -49.60
N TYR A 1136 -32.85 -66.58 -49.63
CA TYR A 1136 -33.86 -66.01 -48.73
C TYR A 1136 -34.97 -65.25 -49.47
N ARG A 1137 -36.16 -65.85 -49.53
CA ARG A 1137 -37.39 -65.14 -49.97
C ARG A 1137 -37.89 -64.23 -48.85
N LEU A 1138 -37.94 -62.92 -49.11
CA LEU A 1138 -38.29 -61.91 -48.11
C LEU A 1138 -39.71 -61.39 -48.33
N ASN A 1139 -40.60 -61.70 -47.39
CA ASN A 1139 -42.05 -61.43 -47.39
C ASN A 1139 -42.88 -62.24 -48.41
N SER A 1140 -44.19 -62.08 -48.30
CA SER A 1140 -45.24 -62.74 -49.11
C SER A 1140 -46.20 -61.73 -49.77
N GLY A 1141 -45.90 -60.43 -49.71
CA GLY A 1141 -46.74 -59.33 -50.21
C GLY A 1141 -46.19 -58.65 -51.48
N LEU A 1142 -47.05 -57.96 -52.23
CA LEU A 1142 -46.81 -57.50 -53.61
C LEU A 1142 -45.85 -56.29 -53.79
N LEU A 1143 -44.82 -56.15 -52.95
CA LEU A 1143 -43.78 -55.11 -53.08
C LEU A 1143 -42.39 -55.68 -52.80
N TYR A 1144 -41.75 -56.25 -53.83
CA TYR A 1144 -40.38 -56.78 -53.77
C TYR A 1144 -39.42 -55.88 -54.57
N ASN A 1145 -38.61 -55.07 -53.89
CA ASN A 1145 -37.47 -54.38 -54.49
C ASN A 1145 -36.19 -55.06 -53.99
N PHE A 1146 -35.46 -55.75 -54.87
CA PHE A 1146 -34.24 -56.49 -54.54
C PHE A 1146 -32.98 -55.60 -54.34
N ASN A 1147 -33.16 -54.39 -53.80
CA ASN A 1147 -32.07 -53.47 -53.46
C ASN A 1147 -31.38 -53.86 -52.12
N ASN A 1148 -31.17 -55.17 -51.90
CA ASN A 1148 -30.61 -55.70 -50.67
C ASN A 1148 -29.12 -55.36 -50.57
N MET A 1149 -28.77 -54.35 -49.76
CA MET A 1149 -27.37 -54.07 -49.44
C MET A 1149 -26.77 -55.23 -48.62
N PHE A 1150 -25.59 -55.69 -49.01
CA PHE A 1150 -24.77 -56.67 -48.28
C PHE A 1150 -24.12 -56.08 -47.00
N GLU A 1151 -24.85 -55.25 -46.25
CA GLU A 1151 -24.26 -54.26 -45.33
C GLU A 1151 -23.55 -54.87 -44.10
N GLN A 1152 -23.83 -56.14 -43.78
CA GLN A 1152 -23.28 -56.82 -42.60
C GLN A 1152 -22.92 -58.31 -42.84
N ILE A 1153 -22.42 -58.65 -44.03
CA ILE A 1153 -21.67 -59.91 -44.20
C ILE A 1153 -20.16 -59.61 -44.00
N PRO A 1154 -19.39 -60.46 -43.28
CA PRO A 1154 -17.94 -60.40 -43.05
C PRO A 1154 -17.08 -59.65 -44.06
#